data_AF-A0A970GYQ4-F1
#
_entry.id   AF-A0A970GYQ4-F1
#
_cell.length_a   1.000
_cell.length_b   1.000
_cell.length_c   1.000
_cell.angle_alpha   90.00
_cell.angle_beta   90.00
_cell.angle_gamma   90.00
#
_symmetry.space_group_name_H-M   'P 1'
#
loop_
_entity.id
_entity.type
_entity.pdbx_description
1 polymer ?
#
loop_
_entity_poly.entity_id
_entity_poly.type
_entity_poly.pdbx_seq_one_letter_code
_entity_poly.pdbx_strand_id
1 'polypeptide(L)'
;ASYTVQEPPDFIVHSITLSPTTPVQGEEVTAKVQVMNQGGSSGDGGYLDVWYDKPSAASVGEDGDDYDNVGTIYAGAIFYYTYTFTASGSGTKTFRAFIDSYNETSEGNENNNQQTKTYTVLPAYLNVSPTSVSVPQGGGSGTFTISANVSWSISDNASWLTVSPTSGSGDKQVTVTASANTGTSQRSATVTVTGNGMTQNITVTQPGRNVYLNVSPTSVSVPQGGGSGTFSISANVSWSISDNADWLTVSPTSGSGDKSVTVTATSANTGTSQRSATVTVTGNGMTQNVTVTQPGVAPYLYVTPTLPAPMPPEGGTITFSVSANVSWNVTVSAGWTVDPPSGSGDGIFKVTASANTGTSARTVTITVSGGGLTRTITVTQPGRGAYLNVSPTSVSVPQGGGSGTFTISANVSWSVSDNADWLTVSPASGSGDKQVTVTASANTGTSDRNATVTVTGDGLSRTVTVSQPGDSLRPVYRFWSPVFSAHFYTISEREKDKVVNTLSQYWDYEGIAYYAYKTQVPGTVPLYRFWSPVFSGHFFTTSERERDKVINTLAQYWDYEGVAYYVYPSQMAGSAPVYRFWSPVFSHHFYTISEREKDKVINNLWQYWDYEGVAFYSIPTEGQRSMGPTAAGAVAHAPEDGGSSGATRSMARPYADVTELTDENASAKALAAVADSALDHAPLPLDVAIPLECPGFTVWAYAREEGTDEWTCILDGVASPGEVLLTGLAPDEACQVEIWAADPEDGEPFLLQAGWIEQTAEVPEDVFDLDSTEAESTPGVGIPLVGIAVPDTCDPMTLRLVSPWEGTLQTAGPAEAGMEVVFELPACNFWFWIGEASGHGTRMQPRWLRYEVVE
;
A
#
# COMPACT_ATOMS: atom_id res chain seq x y z
N ALA A 1 -150.79 41.75 -61.29
CA ALA A 1 -149.72 40.77 -61.02
C ALA A 1 -148.46 41.56 -60.72
N SER A 2 -147.86 41.36 -59.54
CA SER A 2 -146.54 41.88 -59.19
C SER A 2 -145.55 40.72 -59.32
N TYR A 3 -144.75 40.73 -60.37
CA TYR A 3 -143.65 39.78 -60.51
C TYR A 3 -142.48 40.30 -59.68
N THR A 4 -142.14 39.59 -58.61
CA THR A 4 -140.85 39.77 -57.94
C THR A 4 -139.78 39.28 -58.90
N VAL A 5 -138.89 40.18 -59.35
CA VAL A 5 -137.68 39.75 -60.07
C VAL A 5 -136.80 39.04 -59.05
N GLN A 6 -136.59 37.75 -59.24
CA GLN A 6 -135.62 37.00 -58.45
C GLN A 6 -134.23 37.34 -59.00
N GLU A 7 -133.34 37.84 -58.14
CA GLU A 7 -131.97 38.15 -58.56
C GLU A 7 -131.20 36.87 -58.90
N PRO A 8 -130.32 36.89 -59.92
CA PRO A 8 -129.52 35.75 -60.34
C PRO A 8 -128.60 35.22 -59.21
N PRO A 9 -127.97 34.04 -59.39
CA PRO A 9 -126.82 33.66 -58.56
C PRO A 9 -125.69 34.69 -58.71
N ASP A 10 -124.83 34.79 -57.70
CA ASP A 10 -123.65 35.66 -57.70
C ASP A 10 -122.60 34.97 -56.82
N PHE A 11 -121.67 34.25 -57.43
CA PHE A 11 -120.66 33.41 -56.81
C PHE A 11 -119.38 34.19 -56.58
N ILE A 12 -118.97 34.23 -55.32
CA ILE A 12 -117.71 34.83 -54.92
C ILE A 12 -116.82 33.82 -54.22
N VAL A 13 -115.51 33.95 -54.41
CA VAL A 13 -114.55 33.40 -53.45
C VAL A 13 -114.59 34.30 -52.21
N HIS A 14 -115.44 33.93 -51.25
CA HIS A 14 -115.70 34.68 -50.02
C HIS A 14 -114.43 34.87 -49.17
N SER A 15 -113.60 33.84 -49.01
CA SER A 15 -112.33 33.98 -48.30
C SER A 15 -111.27 32.95 -48.73
N ILE A 16 -110.00 33.33 -48.55
CA ILE A 16 -108.85 32.45 -48.74
C ILE A 16 -107.95 32.58 -47.50
N THR A 17 -107.66 31.45 -46.86
CA THR A 17 -106.71 31.38 -45.74
C THR A 17 -105.60 30.38 -46.07
N LEU A 18 -104.35 30.74 -45.72
CA LEU A 18 -103.16 29.94 -45.97
C LEU A 18 -102.49 29.62 -44.64
N SER A 19 -102.09 28.37 -44.44
CA SER A 19 -101.40 27.89 -43.25
C SER A 19 -100.22 26.99 -43.64
N PRO A 20 -98.96 27.37 -43.33
CA PRO A 20 -98.54 28.67 -42.78
C PRO A 20 -98.69 29.82 -43.80
N THR A 21 -98.70 31.07 -43.31
CA THR A 21 -98.70 32.29 -44.16
C THR A 21 -97.31 32.68 -44.65
N THR A 22 -96.26 32.14 -44.02
CA THR A 22 -94.85 32.36 -44.35
C THR A 22 -94.08 31.03 -44.39
N PRO A 23 -94.43 30.11 -45.31
CA PRO A 23 -93.76 28.82 -45.45
C PRO A 23 -92.28 28.96 -45.80
N VAL A 24 -91.48 27.98 -45.43
CA VAL A 24 -90.13 27.78 -45.99
C VAL A 24 -90.25 27.07 -47.34
N GLN A 25 -89.32 27.34 -48.26
CA GLN A 25 -89.27 26.63 -49.56
C GLN A 25 -89.18 25.11 -49.33
N GLY A 26 -90.14 24.36 -49.88
CA GLY A 26 -90.28 22.91 -49.65
C GLY A 26 -91.23 22.52 -48.50
N GLU A 27 -91.78 23.48 -47.76
CA GLU A 27 -92.82 23.25 -46.74
C GLU A 27 -94.20 23.10 -47.40
N GLU A 28 -95.07 22.28 -46.79
CA GLU A 28 -96.47 22.13 -47.23
C GLU A 28 -97.32 23.31 -46.74
N VAL A 29 -98.14 23.86 -47.63
CA VAL A 29 -99.10 24.91 -47.36
C VAL A 29 -100.50 24.35 -47.55
N THR A 30 -101.33 24.48 -46.52
CA THR A 30 -102.78 24.25 -46.64
C THR A 30 -103.48 25.57 -47.00
N ALA A 31 -104.12 25.62 -48.17
CA ALA A 31 -105.08 26.65 -48.51
C ALA A 31 -106.50 26.19 -48.18
N LYS A 32 -107.28 27.04 -47.52
CA LYS A 32 -108.73 26.86 -47.38
C LYS A 32 -109.46 27.98 -48.11
N VAL A 33 -110.27 27.59 -49.07
CA VAL A 33 -111.05 28.47 -49.93
C VAL A 33 -112.51 28.35 -49.54
N GLN A 34 -113.16 29.48 -49.27
CA GLN A 34 -114.60 29.57 -49.06
C GLN A 34 -115.23 30.18 -50.29
N VAL A 35 -116.28 29.55 -50.78
CA VAL A 35 -117.07 30.01 -51.93
C VAL A 35 -118.50 30.22 -51.49
N MET A 36 -119.10 31.32 -51.90
CA MET A 36 -120.42 31.75 -51.47
C MET A 36 -121.25 32.19 -52.66
N ASN A 37 -122.50 31.74 -52.74
CA ASN A 37 -123.50 32.38 -53.57
C ASN A 37 -124.14 33.52 -52.76
N GLN A 38 -123.77 34.76 -53.03
CA GLN A 38 -124.36 35.95 -52.40
C GLN A 38 -125.61 36.47 -53.15
N GLY A 39 -125.96 35.86 -54.29
CA GLY A 39 -127.11 36.19 -55.11
C GLY A 39 -128.47 35.70 -54.58
N GLY A 40 -129.55 36.10 -55.25
CA GLY A 40 -130.94 35.85 -54.85
C GLY A 40 -131.54 34.52 -55.29
N SER A 41 -130.78 33.70 -56.04
CA SER A 41 -131.20 32.39 -56.53
C SER A 41 -130.05 31.38 -56.48
N SER A 42 -130.39 30.10 -56.38
CA SER A 42 -129.43 29.01 -56.50
C SER A 42 -128.98 28.86 -57.96
N GLY A 43 -127.70 28.59 -58.17
CA GLY A 43 -127.14 28.23 -59.48
C GLY A 43 -126.09 27.14 -59.34
N ASP A 44 -125.58 26.63 -60.47
CA ASP A 44 -124.44 25.72 -60.48
C ASP A 44 -123.14 26.54 -60.42
N GLY A 45 -122.31 26.31 -59.41
CA GLY A 45 -121.03 27.01 -59.23
C GLY A 45 -119.94 26.54 -60.20
N GLY A 46 -120.22 25.56 -61.05
CA GLY A 46 -119.29 25.10 -62.08
C GLY A 46 -118.01 24.55 -61.47
N TYR A 47 -116.88 25.09 -61.92
CA TYR A 47 -115.54 24.74 -61.46
C TYR A 47 -114.95 25.82 -60.55
N LEU A 48 -114.27 25.37 -59.50
CA LEU A 48 -113.37 26.16 -58.67
C LEU A 48 -111.93 25.81 -59.04
N ASP A 49 -111.30 26.62 -59.86
CA ASP A 49 -109.87 26.50 -60.18
C ASP A 49 -109.02 27.30 -59.19
N VAL A 50 -107.89 26.73 -58.79
CA VAL A 50 -106.91 27.40 -57.94
C VAL A 50 -105.51 27.36 -58.54
N TRP A 51 -104.74 28.42 -58.29
CA TRP A 51 -103.32 28.50 -58.63
C TRP A 51 -102.52 28.87 -57.40
N TYR A 52 -101.36 28.25 -57.24
CA TYR A 52 -100.49 28.46 -56.09
C TYR A 52 -99.63 29.73 -56.25
N ASP A 53 -99.36 30.18 -57.48
CA ASP A 53 -98.68 31.46 -57.76
C ASP A 53 -99.15 32.16 -59.05
N LYS A 54 -100.31 32.84 -59.00
CA LYS A 54 -100.94 33.54 -60.12
C LYS A 54 -101.33 34.99 -59.75
N PRO A 55 -100.38 35.95 -59.81
CA PRO A 55 -100.63 37.34 -59.46
C PRO A 55 -101.62 38.04 -60.40
N SER A 56 -101.48 37.85 -61.71
CA SER A 56 -102.43 38.35 -62.73
C SER A 56 -103.78 37.67 -62.61
N ALA A 57 -104.87 38.30 -63.09
CA ALA A 57 -106.15 37.62 -63.26
C ALA A 57 -105.99 36.31 -64.06
N ALA A 58 -106.76 35.29 -63.71
CA ALA A 58 -106.93 34.11 -64.55
C ALA A 58 -107.95 34.43 -65.65
N SER A 59 -107.76 33.85 -66.84
CA SER A 59 -108.74 33.96 -67.92
C SER A 59 -109.87 32.94 -67.71
N VAL A 60 -111.05 33.20 -68.27
CA VAL A 60 -112.13 32.21 -68.31
C VAL A 60 -111.65 30.96 -69.08
N GLY A 61 -111.80 29.78 -68.48
CA GLY A 61 -111.31 28.51 -69.00
C GLY A 61 -109.78 28.36 -69.00
N GLU A 62 -109.06 29.11 -68.18
CA GLU A 62 -107.65 28.84 -67.87
C GLU A 62 -107.58 27.73 -66.80
N ASP A 63 -106.79 26.67 -67.03
CA ASP A 63 -106.64 25.56 -66.09
C ASP A 63 -105.85 25.98 -64.83
N GLY A 64 -106.34 25.56 -63.66
CA GLY A 64 -105.67 25.66 -62.36
C GLY A 64 -104.42 24.80 -62.21
N ASP A 65 -103.66 25.05 -61.13
CA ASP A 65 -102.72 24.06 -60.58
C ASP A 65 -103.49 22.90 -59.91
N ASP A 66 -104.72 23.15 -59.45
CA ASP A 66 -105.66 22.19 -58.85
C ASP A 66 -107.11 22.72 -58.98
N TYR A 67 -108.12 21.85 -58.90
CA TYR A 67 -109.51 22.25 -59.12
C TYR A 67 -110.55 21.33 -58.44
N ASP A 68 -111.75 21.87 -58.18
CA ASP A 68 -112.93 21.11 -57.77
C ASP A 68 -114.15 21.43 -58.64
N ASN A 69 -115.04 20.45 -58.84
CA ASN A 69 -116.40 20.72 -59.33
C ASN A 69 -117.30 21.03 -58.13
N VAL A 70 -117.96 22.18 -58.16
CA VAL A 70 -118.68 22.74 -56.99
C VAL A 70 -120.15 22.34 -56.97
N GLY A 71 -120.78 22.20 -58.15
CA GLY A 71 -122.19 21.90 -58.27
C GLY A 71 -123.09 23.03 -57.73
N THR A 72 -124.35 22.71 -57.46
CA THR A 72 -125.36 23.71 -57.07
C THR A 72 -125.09 24.36 -55.70
N ILE A 73 -124.80 25.67 -55.68
CA ILE A 73 -124.72 26.48 -54.48
C ILE A 73 -126.05 27.22 -54.26
N TYR A 74 -126.74 26.92 -53.17
CA TYR A 74 -127.98 27.61 -52.78
C TYR A 74 -127.71 29.08 -52.42
N ALA A 75 -128.69 29.96 -52.70
CA ALA A 75 -128.62 31.37 -52.32
C ALA A 75 -128.26 31.56 -50.82
N GLY A 76 -127.21 32.33 -50.55
CA GLY A 76 -126.67 32.57 -49.21
C GLY A 76 -125.82 31.44 -48.61
N ALA A 77 -125.63 30.30 -49.29
CA ALA A 77 -124.82 29.18 -48.80
C ALA A 77 -123.32 29.41 -49.01
N ILE A 78 -122.50 28.83 -48.12
CA ILE A 78 -121.03 28.84 -48.18
C ILE A 78 -120.51 27.41 -48.24
N PHE A 79 -119.66 27.11 -49.22
CA PHE A 79 -118.94 25.85 -49.41
C PHE A 79 -117.45 26.04 -49.06
N TYR A 80 -116.78 24.93 -48.71
CA TYR A 80 -115.42 24.94 -48.15
C TYR A 80 -114.56 23.93 -48.89
N TYR A 81 -113.49 24.41 -49.51
CA TYR A 81 -112.50 23.61 -50.24
C TYR A 81 -111.14 23.72 -49.56
N THR A 82 -110.33 22.66 -49.63
CA THR A 82 -109.02 22.60 -48.97
C THR A 82 -108.00 21.99 -49.92
N TYR A 83 -106.97 22.77 -50.26
CA TYR A 83 -105.88 22.39 -51.15
C TYR A 83 -104.57 22.31 -50.36
N THR A 84 -103.71 21.35 -50.67
CA THR A 84 -102.40 21.17 -50.03
C THR A 84 -101.30 21.16 -51.08
N PHE A 85 -100.36 22.09 -51.01
CA PHE A 85 -99.31 22.24 -52.01
C PHE A 85 -97.94 22.53 -51.38
N THR A 86 -96.86 22.19 -52.08
CA THR A 86 -95.50 22.50 -51.62
C THR A 86 -95.09 23.91 -52.04
N ALA A 87 -94.64 24.73 -51.10
CA ALA A 87 -94.17 26.09 -51.35
C ALA A 87 -92.90 26.07 -52.24
N SER A 88 -93.04 26.47 -53.51
CA SER A 88 -91.98 26.41 -54.52
C SER A 88 -91.46 27.78 -54.94
N GLY A 89 -90.13 27.95 -54.88
CA GLY A 89 -89.43 29.21 -55.13
C GLY A 89 -89.60 30.23 -53.99
N SER A 90 -88.50 30.81 -53.52
CA SER A 90 -88.53 31.85 -52.49
C SER A 90 -89.03 33.20 -53.00
N GLY A 91 -89.55 34.04 -52.10
CA GLY A 91 -90.13 35.35 -52.40
C GLY A 91 -91.64 35.42 -52.15
N THR A 92 -92.25 36.55 -52.51
CA THR A 92 -93.70 36.74 -52.40
C THR A 92 -94.43 36.00 -53.51
N LYS A 93 -95.50 35.29 -53.14
CA LYS A 93 -96.31 34.41 -53.99
C LYS A 93 -97.78 34.79 -53.86
N THR A 94 -98.58 34.54 -54.91
CA THR A 94 -100.01 34.88 -54.92
C THR A 94 -100.88 33.66 -55.20
N PHE A 95 -101.47 33.09 -54.15
CA PHE A 95 -102.52 32.08 -54.33
C PHE A 95 -103.75 32.75 -54.94
N ARG A 96 -104.36 32.15 -55.96
CA ARG A 96 -105.59 32.61 -56.61
C ARG A 96 -106.63 31.49 -56.58
N ALA A 97 -107.89 31.86 -56.41
CA ALA A 97 -109.03 30.99 -56.64
C ALA A 97 -110.06 31.69 -57.53
N PHE A 98 -110.73 30.93 -58.39
CA PHE A 98 -111.74 31.38 -59.35
C PHE A 98 -112.94 30.42 -59.33
N ILE A 99 -114.11 30.90 -58.87
CA ILE A 99 -115.37 30.14 -58.93
C ILE A 99 -116.13 30.42 -60.22
N ASP A 100 -116.83 29.42 -60.75
CA ASP A 100 -117.29 29.38 -62.14
C ASP A 100 -116.19 29.84 -63.11
N SER A 101 -115.02 29.20 -63.00
CA SER A 101 -113.83 29.52 -63.80
C SER A 101 -114.05 29.41 -65.31
N TYR A 102 -115.09 28.70 -65.75
CA TYR A 102 -115.49 28.52 -67.14
C TYR A 102 -116.67 29.42 -67.56
N ASN A 103 -117.23 30.22 -66.64
CA ASN A 103 -118.34 31.16 -66.87
C ASN A 103 -119.60 30.44 -67.43
N GLU A 104 -119.88 29.22 -66.95
CA GLU A 104 -120.96 28.36 -67.45
C GLU A 104 -122.35 28.80 -66.95
N THR A 105 -122.42 29.43 -65.79
CA THR A 105 -123.61 30.06 -65.22
C THR A 105 -123.58 31.56 -65.50
N SER A 106 -124.73 32.17 -65.79
CA SER A 106 -124.84 33.63 -65.89
C SER A 106 -125.24 34.22 -64.54
N GLU A 107 -124.52 35.26 -64.13
CA GLU A 107 -124.50 35.73 -62.75
C GLU A 107 -124.94 37.19 -62.59
N GLY A 108 -125.09 37.63 -61.34
CA GLY A 108 -125.30 39.02 -60.98
C GLY A 108 -124.11 39.92 -61.32
N ASN A 109 -122.88 39.39 -61.25
CA ASN A 109 -121.67 40.12 -61.56
C ASN A 109 -120.47 39.19 -61.89
N GLU A 110 -120.29 38.88 -63.17
CA GLU A 110 -119.19 38.09 -63.77
C GLU A 110 -117.73 38.56 -63.46
N ASN A 111 -117.54 39.56 -62.57
CA ASN A 111 -116.24 40.18 -62.25
C ASN A 111 -115.82 40.06 -60.78
N ASN A 112 -116.59 39.39 -59.91
CA ASN A 112 -116.25 39.18 -58.48
C ASN A 112 -115.85 37.72 -58.15
N ASN A 113 -115.95 36.82 -59.12
CA ASN A 113 -115.65 35.39 -59.06
C ASN A 113 -114.21 35.02 -58.64
N GLN A 114 -113.26 35.96 -58.71
CA GLN A 114 -111.84 35.70 -58.41
C GLN A 114 -111.35 36.45 -57.18
N GLN A 115 -110.67 35.74 -56.28
CA GLN A 115 -109.96 36.33 -55.15
C GLN A 115 -108.52 35.82 -55.07
N THR A 116 -107.65 36.59 -54.44
CA THR A 116 -106.23 36.24 -54.22
C THR A 116 -105.82 36.34 -52.75
N LYS A 117 -104.78 35.59 -52.39
CA LYS A 117 -104.08 35.70 -51.11
C LYS A 117 -102.58 35.64 -51.31
N THR A 118 -101.89 36.71 -50.93
CA THR A 118 -100.42 36.74 -50.93
C THR A 118 -99.85 35.98 -49.73
N TYR A 119 -98.79 35.20 -49.97
CA TYR A 119 -97.93 34.60 -48.95
C TYR A 119 -96.47 34.84 -49.29
N THR A 120 -95.53 34.58 -48.37
CA THR A 120 -94.10 34.77 -48.62
C THR A 120 -93.33 33.50 -48.30
N VAL A 121 -92.66 32.95 -49.30
CA VAL A 121 -91.84 31.74 -49.17
C VAL A 121 -90.42 32.13 -48.77
N LEU A 122 -89.98 31.70 -47.59
CA LEU A 122 -88.61 31.93 -47.12
C LEU A 122 -87.63 30.98 -47.81
N PRO A 123 -86.42 31.43 -48.21
CA PRO A 123 -85.41 30.53 -48.74
C PRO A 123 -84.98 29.53 -47.65
N ALA A 124 -84.85 28.26 -48.02
CA ALA A 124 -84.34 27.23 -47.14
C ALA A 124 -82.83 27.39 -46.90
N TYR A 125 -82.37 27.21 -45.67
CA TYR A 125 -80.94 27.14 -45.34
C TYR A 125 -80.65 26.04 -44.32
N LEU A 126 -79.44 25.47 -44.43
CA LEU A 126 -78.87 24.50 -43.51
C LEU A 126 -77.36 24.76 -43.39
N ASN A 127 -76.94 25.26 -42.23
CA ASN A 127 -75.55 25.58 -41.92
C ASN A 127 -75.12 24.88 -40.63
N VAL A 128 -73.82 24.60 -40.50
CA VAL A 128 -73.23 23.99 -39.30
C VAL A 128 -71.99 24.76 -38.85
N SER A 129 -71.76 24.86 -37.54
CA SER A 129 -70.57 25.49 -36.99
C SER A 129 -70.16 24.88 -35.64
N PRO A 130 -68.87 24.52 -35.43
CA PRO A 130 -67.81 24.45 -36.43
C PRO A 130 -68.00 23.27 -37.40
N THR A 131 -67.32 23.31 -38.55
CA THR A 131 -67.24 22.18 -39.51
C THR A 131 -66.22 21.11 -39.11
N SER A 132 -65.53 21.29 -37.98
CA SER A 132 -64.61 20.30 -37.40
C SER A 132 -64.70 20.28 -35.88
N VAL A 133 -64.77 19.10 -35.28
CA VAL A 133 -64.83 18.91 -33.82
C VAL A 133 -63.71 17.94 -33.40
N SER A 134 -62.88 18.34 -32.44
CA SER A 134 -61.90 17.43 -31.84
C SER A 134 -62.41 16.92 -30.50
N VAL A 135 -62.31 15.60 -30.26
CA VAL A 135 -62.70 14.95 -29.01
C VAL A 135 -61.48 14.32 -28.30
N PRO A 136 -61.46 14.20 -26.96
CA PRO A 136 -60.30 13.67 -26.23
C PRO A 136 -59.96 12.22 -26.58
N GLN A 137 -58.67 11.85 -26.54
CA GLN A 137 -58.20 10.47 -26.78
C GLN A 137 -58.87 9.44 -25.84
N GLY A 138 -59.06 9.80 -24.57
CA GLY A 138 -59.69 8.95 -23.55
C GLY A 138 -61.19 8.71 -23.75
N GLY A 139 -61.79 9.26 -24.82
CA GLY A 139 -63.23 9.35 -25.00
C GLY A 139 -63.80 10.62 -24.39
N GLY A 140 -65.05 10.92 -24.72
CA GLY A 140 -65.72 12.16 -24.33
C GLY A 140 -66.55 12.74 -25.46
N SER A 141 -67.04 13.95 -25.28
CA SER A 141 -67.91 14.63 -26.23
C SER A 141 -67.33 15.93 -26.76
N GLY A 142 -67.85 16.35 -27.91
CA GLY A 142 -67.73 17.69 -28.45
C GLY A 142 -69.09 18.12 -29.00
N THR A 143 -69.24 19.39 -29.36
CA THR A 143 -70.50 19.93 -29.87
C THR A 143 -70.31 20.75 -31.13
N PHE A 144 -71.35 20.80 -31.94
CA PHE A 144 -71.52 21.78 -33.02
C PHE A 144 -72.96 22.28 -33.01
N THR A 145 -73.21 23.46 -33.58
CA THR A 145 -74.55 24.00 -33.77
C THR A 145 -74.99 23.84 -35.22
N ILE A 146 -76.22 23.38 -35.41
CA ILE A 146 -76.96 23.50 -36.66
C ILE A 146 -77.73 24.81 -36.58
N SER A 147 -77.62 25.64 -37.62
CA SER A 147 -78.54 26.75 -37.86
C SER A 147 -79.31 26.48 -39.15
N ALA A 148 -80.63 26.37 -39.04
CA ALA A 148 -81.52 25.95 -40.13
C ALA A 148 -82.94 26.48 -39.92
N ASN A 149 -83.66 26.73 -41.02
CA ASN A 149 -85.12 26.91 -41.00
C ASN A 149 -85.89 25.68 -41.52
N VAL A 150 -85.19 24.58 -41.79
CA VAL A 150 -85.77 23.31 -42.26
C VAL A 150 -85.64 22.20 -41.22
N SER A 151 -86.41 21.12 -41.39
CA SER A 151 -86.16 19.85 -40.71
C SER A 151 -84.92 19.17 -41.28
N TRP A 152 -84.17 18.49 -40.43
CA TRP A 152 -82.90 17.85 -40.75
C TRP A 152 -82.73 16.51 -40.01
N SER A 153 -81.89 15.65 -40.59
CA SER A 153 -81.42 14.39 -40.02
C SER A 153 -79.90 14.32 -40.03
N ILE A 154 -79.33 13.49 -39.15
CA ILE A 154 -77.89 13.32 -38.98
C ILE A 154 -77.54 11.84 -39.12
N SER A 155 -76.47 11.56 -39.85
CA SER A 155 -75.81 10.26 -39.90
C SER A 155 -74.31 10.43 -39.68
N ASP A 156 -73.62 9.36 -39.30
CA ASP A 156 -72.17 9.30 -39.22
C ASP A 156 -71.64 8.00 -39.83
N ASN A 157 -70.33 7.94 -40.08
CA ASN A 157 -69.69 6.79 -40.73
C ASN A 157 -68.80 5.95 -39.78
N ALA A 158 -68.94 6.07 -38.46
CA ALA A 158 -67.96 5.56 -37.51
C ALA A 158 -68.58 4.91 -36.26
N SER A 159 -68.45 3.59 -36.15
CA SER A 159 -68.95 2.78 -35.02
C SER A 159 -68.37 3.15 -33.63
N TRP A 160 -67.34 3.99 -33.56
CA TRP A 160 -66.76 4.50 -32.32
C TRP A 160 -67.36 5.84 -31.87
N LEU A 161 -68.22 6.44 -32.69
CA LEU A 161 -68.90 7.72 -32.50
C LEU A 161 -70.41 7.49 -32.32
N THR A 162 -71.07 8.43 -31.65
CA THR A 162 -72.53 8.55 -31.58
C THR A 162 -72.92 10.03 -31.64
N VAL A 163 -74.10 10.34 -32.17
CA VAL A 163 -74.60 11.71 -32.32
C VAL A 163 -75.97 11.85 -31.68
N SER A 164 -76.23 12.98 -31.00
CA SER A 164 -77.53 13.26 -30.39
C SER A 164 -77.84 14.77 -30.37
N PRO A 165 -79.05 15.19 -30.79
CA PRO A 165 -80.11 14.36 -31.39
C PRO A 165 -79.75 13.94 -32.84
N THR A 166 -80.33 12.83 -33.31
CA THR A 166 -80.13 12.33 -34.70
C THR A 166 -81.05 13.00 -35.74
N SER A 167 -82.02 13.79 -35.30
CA SER A 167 -82.88 14.60 -36.17
C SER A 167 -83.49 15.76 -35.39
N GLY A 168 -84.04 16.74 -36.12
CA GLY A 168 -84.67 17.90 -35.54
C GLY A 168 -85.17 18.88 -36.59
N SER A 169 -85.58 20.04 -36.13
CA SER A 169 -85.92 21.20 -36.94
C SER A 169 -85.46 22.47 -36.24
N GLY A 170 -85.25 23.52 -37.02
CA GLY A 170 -84.74 24.78 -36.51
C GLY A 170 -83.26 24.70 -36.07
N ASP A 171 -82.81 25.76 -35.43
CA ASP A 171 -81.50 25.83 -34.79
C ASP A 171 -81.42 24.91 -33.56
N LYS A 172 -80.36 24.07 -33.48
CA LYS A 172 -80.04 23.25 -32.30
C LYS A 172 -78.54 23.05 -32.12
N GLN A 173 -78.12 22.84 -30.88
CA GLN A 173 -76.83 22.22 -30.59
C GLN A 173 -76.94 20.70 -30.72
N VAL A 174 -75.92 20.09 -31.32
CA VAL A 174 -75.74 18.64 -31.45
C VAL A 174 -74.48 18.24 -30.70
N THR A 175 -74.58 17.15 -29.93
CA THR A 175 -73.46 16.56 -29.22
C THR A 175 -72.98 15.33 -29.98
N VAL A 176 -71.68 15.28 -30.29
CA VAL A 176 -71.00 14.08 -30.77
C VAL A 176 -70.23 13.46 -29.60
N THR A 177 -70.39 12.16 -29.37
CA THR A 177 -69.76 11.45 -28.26
C THR A 177 -68.95 10.26 -28.78
N ALA A 178 -67.66 10.21 -28.44
CA ALA A 178 -66.72 9.21 -28.90
C ALA A 178 -66.27 8.29 -27.75
N SER A 179 -66.19 6.99 -28.05
CA SER A 179 -65.42 6.03 -27.25
C SER A 179 -63.92 6.37 -27.25
N ALA A 180 -63.15 5.82 -26.31
CA ALA A 180 -61.70 6.03 -26.26
C ALA A 180 -60.99 5.49 -27.52
N ASN A 181 -60.00 6.22 -28.02
CA ASN A 181 -59.08 5.71 -29.04
C ASN A 181 -57.97 4.92 -28.36
N THR A 182 -58.02 3.59 -28.45
CA THR A 182 -57.02 2.69 -27.86
C THR A 182 -55.76 2.53 -28.71
N GLY A 183 -55.80 2.92 -29.98
CA GLY A 183 -54.64 2.93 -30.88
C GLY A 183 -53.74 4.15 -30.68
N THR A 184 -52.53 4.10 -31.23
CA THR A 184 -51.53 5.18 -31.21
C THR A 184 -51.71 6.19 -32.36
N SER A 185 -52.45 5.83 -33.42
CA SER A 185 -52.77 6.72 -34.54
C SER A 185 -54.02 7.56 -34.27
N GLN A 186 -54.03 8.81 -34.75
CA GLN A 186 -55.26 9.62 -34.82
C GLN A 186 -56.30 8.93 -35.72
N ARG A 187 -57.57 9.01 -35.34
CA ARG A 187 -58.72 8.57 -36.16
C ARG A 187 -59.67 9.73 -36.43
N SER A 188 -60.43 9.62 -37.51
CA SER A 188 -61.40 10.64 -37.93
C SER A 188 -62.69 10.01 -38.46
N ALA A 189 -63.81 10.69 -38.24
CA ALA A 189 -65.14 10.36 -38.73
C ALA A 189 -65.75 11.56 -39.46
N THR A 190 -66.76 11.32 -40.29
CA THR A 190 -67.59 12.37 -40.91
C THR A 190 -69.02 12.23 -40.41
N VAL A 191 -69.53 13.30 -39.79
CA VAL A 191 -70.94 13.46 -39.45
C VAL A 191 -71.59 14.26 -40.56
N THR A 192 -72.68 13.73 -41.13
CA THR A 192 -73.40 14.27 -42.28
C THR A 192 -74.77 14.73 -41.81
N VAL A 193 -75.05 16.03 -41.93
CA VAL A 193 -76.35 16.65 -41.63
C VAL A 193 -77.06 16.92 -42.95
N THR A 194 -78.29 16.42 -43.12
CA THR A 194 -79.06 16.57 -44.35
C THR A 194 -80.44 17.15 -44.05
N GLY A 195 -80.90 18.11 -44.84
CA GLY A 195 -82.21 18.75 -44.67
C GLY A 195 -82.63 19.50 -45.94
N ASN A 196 -83.86 19.25 -46.41
CA ASN A 196 -84.41 19.83 -47.64
C ASN A 196 -83.47 19.77 -48.87
N GLY A 197 -82.83 18.62 -49.08
CA GLY A 197 -81.87 18.39 -50.17
C GLY A 197 -80.47 19.00 -49.98
N MET A 198 -80.26 19.85 -48.97
CA MET A 198 -78.94 20.36 -48.60
C MET A 198 -78.19 19.34 -47.71
N THR A 199 -76.87 19.33 -47.80
CA THR A 199 -75.98 18.48 -46.98
C THR A 199 -74.82 19.30 -46.43
N GLN A 200 -74.50 19.11 -45.15
CA GLN A 200 -73.36 19.70 -44.46
C GLN A 200 -72.55 18.61 -43.76
N ASN A 201 -71.22 18.69 -43.85
CA ASN A 201 -70.31 17.69 -43.29
C ASN A 201 -69.49 18.29 -42.14
N ILE A 202 -69.37 17.55 -41.04
CA ILE A 202 -68.53 17.86 -39.89
C ILE A 202 -67.47 16.77 -39.75
N THR A 203 -66.19 17.13 -39.77
CA THR A 203 -65.09 16.19 -39.50
C THR A 203 -64.88 16.08 -37.99
N VAL A 204 -65.03 14.88 -37.43
CA VAL A 204 -64.72 14.61 -36.02
C VAL A 204 -63.35 13.93 -35.92
N THR A 205 -62.39 14.53 -35.23
CA THR A 205 -61.04 13.98 -35.03
C THR A 205 -60.81 13.55 -33.58
N GLN A 206 -60.12 12.42 -33.39
CA GLN A 206 -59.72 11.94 -32.08
C GLN A 206 -58.24 11.48 -32.09
N PRO A 207 -57.35 12.10 -31.30
CA PRO A 207 -55.94 11.72 -31.26
C PRO A 207 -55.76 10.27 -30.77
N GLY A 208 -54.63 9.67 -31.14
CA GLY A 208 -54.19 8.38 -30.61
C GLY A 208 -53.52 8.51 -29.25
N ARG A 209 -53.23 7.39 -28.60
CA ARG A 209 -52.39 7.35 -27.39
C ARG A 209 -50.99 7.88 -27.69
N ASN A 210 -50.46 8.70 -26.78
CA ASN A 210 -49.06 9.14 -26.81
C ASN A 210 -48.12 7.92 -26.90
N VAL A 211 -47.23 7.94 -27.87
CA VAL A 211 -46.25 6.88 -28.10
C VAL A 211 -45.07 7.02 -27.14
N TYR A 212 -44.58 5.92 -26.58
CA TYR A 212 -43.38 5.89 -25.74
C TYR A 212 -42.55 4.62 -25.96
N LEU A 213 -41.24 4.75 -25.72
CA LEU A 213 -40.25 3.68 -25.71
C LEU A 213 -39.16 4.05 -24.70
N ASN A 214 -39.09 3.30 -23.60
CA ASN A 214 -38.15 3.48 -22.51
C ASN A 214 -37.41 2.17 -22.22
N VAL A 215 -36.20 2.26 -21.67
CA VAL A 215 -35.41 1.11 -21.21
C VAL A 215 -35.00 1.31 -19.76
N SER A 216 -34.93 0.24 -18.98
CA SER A 216 -34.42 0.27 -17.60
C SER A 216 -33.83 -1.07 -17.16
N PRO A 217 -32.60 -1.11 -16.62
CA PRO A 217 -31.65 0.01 -16.50
C PRO A 217 -31.07 0.42 -17.87
N THR A 218 -30.46 1.61 -17.94
CA THR A 218 -29.68 2.09 -19.11
C THR A 218 -28.25 1.56 -19.14
N SER A 219 -27.84 0.80 -18.11
CA SER A 219 -26.55 0.11 -18.04
C SER A 219 -26.70 -1.27 -17.40
N VAL A 220 -26.07 -2.29 -18.00
CA VAL A 220 -26.07 -3.67 -17.51
C VAL A 220 -24.63 -4.16 -17.41
N SER A 221 -24.24 -4.72 -16.26
CA SER A 221 -22.94 -5.40 -16.12
C SER A 221 -23.13 -6.91 -16.27
N VAL A 222 -22.20 -7.58 -16.96
CA VAL A 222 -22.18 -9.04 -17.13
C VAL A 222 -20.86 -9.63 -16.60
N PRO A 223 -20.85 -10.89 -16.10
CA PRO A 223 -19.67 -11.46 -15.45
C PRO A 223 -18.44 -11.55 -16.38
N GLN A 224 -17.24 -11.36 -15.81
CA GLN A 224 -15.97 -11.41 -16.54
C GLN A 224 -15.78 -12.72 -17.32
N GLY A 225 -16.19 -13.87 -16.76
CA GLY A 225 -16.06 -15.19 -17.39
C GLY A 225 -17.05 -15.48 -18.53
N GLY A 226 -17.93 -14.54 -18.85
CA GLY A 226 -19.11 -14.76 -19.69
C GLY A 226 -20.37 -14.99 -18.84
N GLY A 227 -21.54 -14.85 -19.46
CA GLY A 227 -22.83 -14.89 -18.76
C GLY A 227 -23.78 -13.82 -19.24
N SER A 228 -24.92 -13.66 -18.55
CA SER A 228 -26.02 -12.81 -18.99
C SER A 228 -26.44 -11.78 -17.95
N GLY A 229 -26.90 -10.63 -18.42
CA GLY A 229 -27.68 -9.66 -17.66
C GLY A 229 -29.00 -9.35 -18.37
N THR A 230 -29.86 -8.55 -17.74
CA THR A 230 -31.18 -8.21 -18.31
C THR A 230 -31.47 -6.72 -18.18
N PHE A 231 -32.28 -6.21 -19.12
CA PHE A 231 -32.96 -4.93 -19.00
C PHE A 231 -34.41 -5.07 -19.48
N SER A 232 -35.28 -4.19 -18.99
CA SER A 232 -36.68 -4.14 -19.40
C SER A 232 -36.90 -3.01 -20.43
N ILE A 233 -37.63 -3.31 -21.49
CA ILE A 233 -38.26 -2.33 -22.36
C ILE A 233 -39.65 -2.05 -21.82
N SER A 234 -40.02 -0.78 -21.71
CA SER A 234 -41.43 -0.38 -21.57
C SER A 234 -41.85 0.48 -22.76
N ALA A 235 -42.89 0.05 -23.47
CA ALA A 235 -43.33 0.63 -24.73
C ALA A 235 -44.80 0.35 -25.02
N ASN A 236 -45.43 1.19 -25.84
CA ASN A 236 -46.75 0.89 -26.46
C ASN A 236 -46.67 0.72 -27.99
N VAL A 237 -45.46 0.49 -28.51
CA VAL A 237 -45.16 0.28 -29.94
C VAL A 237 -44.36 -1.00 -30.15
N SER A 238 -44.25 -1.42 -31.41
CA SER A 238 -43.27 -2.42 -31.84
C SER A 238 -41.85 -1.82 -31.87
N TRP A 239 -40.87 -2.66 -31.56
CA TRP A 239 -39.46 -2.29 -31.45
C TRP A 239 -38.54 -3.41 -31.96
N SER A 240 -37.31 -3.00 -32.27
CA SER A 240 -36.22 -3.86 -32.72
C SER A 240 -34.94 -3.49 -31.97
N ILE A 241 -34.03 -4.45 -31.85
CA ILE A 241 -32.78 -4.30 -31.09
C ILE A 241 -31.59 -4.69 -31.98
N SER A 242 -30.53 -3.91 -31.89
CA SER A 242 -29.21 -4.20 -32.44
C SER A 242 -28.14 -3.89 -31.39
N ASP A 243 -26.97 -4.50 -31.51
CA ASP A 243 -25.79 -4.14 -30.72
C ASP A 243 -24.59 -3.93 -31.66
N ASN A 244 -23.46 -3.50 -31.09
CA ASN A 244 -22.26 -3.14 -31.84
C ASN A 244 -21.03 -4.01 -31.50
N ALA A 245 -21.21 -5.22 -30.95
CA ALA A 245 -20.11 -5.99 -30.37
C ALA A 245 -20.20 -7.49 -30.60
N ASP A 246 -19.26 -8.06 -31.35
CA ASP A 246 -19.18 -9.49 -31.69
C ASP A 246 -19.09 -10.44 -30.47
N TRP A 247 -18.77 -9.92 -29.28
CA TRP A 247 -18.75 -10.68 -28.02
C TRP A 247 -20.09 -10.69 -27.27
N LEU A 248 -21.09 -9.97 -27.75
CA LEU A 248 -22.41 -9.85 -27.15
C LEU A 248 -23.48 -10.50 -28.05
N THR A 249 -24.55 -10.99 -27.44
CA THR A 249 -25.79 -11.38 -28.12
C THR A 249 -26.98 -10.85 -27.34
N VAL A 250 -28.10 -10.58 -28.02
CA VAL A 250 -29.31 -10.01 -27.42
C VAL A 250 -30.53 -10.84 -27.79
N SER A 251 -31.39 -11.14 -26.82
CA SER A 251 -32.63 -11.89 -27.07
C SER A 251 -33.79 -11.40 -26.20
N PRO A 252 -34.99 -11.15 -26.78
CA PRO A 252 -35.31 -11.21 -28.21
C PRO A 252 -34.81 -9.95 -28.95
N THR A 253 -34.45 -10.09 -30.24
CA THR A 253 -34.02 -8.97 -31.10
C THR A 253 -35.16 -8.08 -31.60
N SER A 254 -36.43 -8.45 -31.34
CA SER A 254 -37.60 -7.65 -31.69
C SER A 254 -38.81 -8.01 -30.83
N GLY A 255 -39.81 -7.13 -30.80
CA GLY A 255 -41.02 -7.31 -30.02
C GLY A 255 -41.99 -6.15 -30.11
N SER A 256 -42.96 -6.14 -29.19
CA SER A 256 -43.97 -5.10 -29.07
C SER A 256 -44.47 -5.05 -27.64
N GLY A 257 -44.78 -3.85 -27.13
CA GLY A 257 -45.19 -3.68 -25.74
C GLY A 257 -44.02 -3.78 -24.76
N ASP A 258 -44.34 -3.89 -23.48
CA ASP A 258 -43.37 -4.10 -22.41
C ASP A 258 -42.77 -5.53 -22.47
N LYS A 259 -41.45 -5.65 -22.27
CA LYS A 259 -40.76 -6.96 -22.30
C LYS A 259 -39.39 -6.91 -21.62
N SER A 260 -38.99 -8.01 -20.99
CA SER A 260 -37.59 -8.21 -20.58
C SER A 260 -36.74 -8.65 -21.76
N VAL A 261 -35.50 -8.18 -21.80
CA VAL A 261 -34.47 -8.48 -22.80
C VAL A 261 -33.23 -8.99 -22.08
N THR A 262 -32.71 -10.12 -22.53
CA THR A 262 -31.46 -10.70 -22.03
C THR A 262 -30.31 -10.29 -22.96
N VAL A 263 -29.23 -9.80 -22.36
CA VAL A 263 -27.94 -9.56 -23.03
C VAL A 263 -26.94 -10.59 -22.51
N THR A 264 -26.26 -11.30 -23.41
CA THR A 264 -25.37 -12.42 -23.06
C THR A 264 -24.00 -12.22 -23.68
N ALA A 265 -22.96 -12.16 -22.84
CA ALA A 265 -21.57 -12.20 -23.28
C ALA A 265 -21.21 -13.64 -23.70
N THR A 266 -20.81 -13.81 -24.95
CA THR A 266 -20.49 -15.11 -25.57
C THR A 266 -19.12 -15.65 -25.19
N SER A 267 -18.29 -14.83 -24.56
CA SER A 267 -16.92 -15.14 -24.16
C SER A 267 -16.53 -14.42 -22.87
N ALA A 268 -15.51 -14.96 -22.20
CA ALA A 268 -14.82 -14.26 -21.14
C ALA A 268 -14.05 -13.04 -21.68
N ASN A 269 -13.93 -11.97 -20.89
CA ASN A 269 -13.01 -10.87 -21.15
C ASN A 269 -11.65 -11.17 -20.50
N THR A 270 -10.73 -11.75 -21.27
CA THR A 270 -9.40 -12.17 -20.79
C THR A 270 -8.39 -11.02 -20.67
N GLY A 271 -8.70 -9.84 -21.21
CA GLY A 271 -7.89 -8.64 -21.00
C GLY A 271 -8.08 -8.07 -19.60
N THR A 272 -7.15 -7.25 -19.13
CA THR A 272 -7.23 -6.59 -17.81
C THR A 272 -8.11 -5.33 -17.80
N SER A 273 -8.45 -4.78 -18.97
CA SER A 273 -9.38 -3.66 -19.11
C SER A 273 -10.83 -4.13 -19.27
N GLN A 274 -11.77 -3.39 -18.67
CA GLN A 274 -13.20 -3.57 -18.95
C GLN A 274 -13.50 -3.31 -20.43
N ARG A 275 -14.33 -4.16 -21.05
CA ARG A 275 -14.91 -3.92 -22.38
C ARG A 275 -16.37 -3.50 -22.28
N SER A 276 -16.85 -2.75 -23.26
CA SER A 276 -18.24 -2.26 -23.31
C SER A 276 -18.84 -2.36 -24.71
N ALA A 277 -20.17 -2.48 -24.74
CA ALA A 277 -21.00 -2.52 -25.94
C ALA A 277 -22.21 -1.61 -25.76
N THR A 278 -22.82 -1.18 -26.86
CA THR A 278 -24.05 -0.38 -26.86
C THR A 278 -25.15 -1.17 -27.55
N VAL A 279 -26.17 -1.53 -26.78
CA VAL A 279 -27.41 -2.14 -27.28
C VAL A 279 -28.39 -1.01 -27.60
N THR A 280 -28.79 -0.92 -28.85
CA THR A 280 -29.66 0.13 -29.40
C THR A 280 -31.05 -0.45 -29.67
N VAL A 281 -32.06 0.06 -28.95
CA VAL A 281 -33.47 -0.29 -29.10
C VAL A 281 -34.18 0.79 -29.90
N THR A 282 -34.80 0.44 -31.03
CA THR A 282 -35.49 1.39 -31.93
C THR A 282 -36.94 0.99 -32.17
N GLY A 283 -37.87 1.94 -32.05
CA GLY A 283 -39.30 1.72 -32.27
C GLY A 283 -40.04 3.03 -32.57
N ASN A 284 -40.87 3.04 -33.62
CA ASN A 284 -41.63 4.21 -34.09
C ASN A 284 -40.80 5.52 -34.19
N GLY A 285 -39.56 5.42 -34.69
CA GLY A 285 -38.64 6.56 -34.86
C GLY A 285 -37.95 7.04 -33.58
N MET A 286 -38.26 6.47 -32.41
CA MET A 286 -37.51 6.70 -31.17
C MET A 286 -36.37 5.69 -31.06
N THR A 287 -35.30 6.09 -30.38
CA THR A 287 -34.14 5.24 -30.08
C THR A 287 -33.76 5.38 -28.61
N GLN A 288 -33.46 4.24 -27.96
CA GLN A 288 -32.93 4.16 -26.61
C GLN A 288 -31.67 3.29 -26.59
N ASN A 289 -30.69 3.66 -25.78
CA ASN A 289 -29.42 2.94 -25.67
C ASN A 289 -29.24 2.34 -24.28
N VAL A 290 -28.74 1.10 -24.23
CA VAL A 290 -28.30 0.41 -23.02
C VAL A 290 -26.82 0.09 -23.16
N THR A 291 -26.01 0.53 -22.20
CA THR A 291 -24.57 0.23 -22.18
C THR A 291 -24.34 -1.10 -21.46
N VAL A 292 -23.75 -2.08 -22.13
CA VAL A 292 -23.38 -3.37 -21.52
C VAL A 292 -21.90 -3.37 -21.22
N THR A 293 -21.50 -3.60 -19.98
CA THR A 293 -20.09 -3.65 -19.53
C THR A 293 -19.70 -5.04 -19.08
N GLN A 294 -18.49 -5.49 -19.42
CA GLN A 294 -17.92 -6.73 -18.92
C GLN A 294 -16.52 -6.44 -18.33
N PRO A 295 -16.31 -6.63 -17.02
CA PRO A 295 -15.02 -6.41 -16.38
C PRO A 295 -13.91 -7.23 -17.02
N GLY A 296 -12.66 -6.74 -16.93
CA GLY A 296 -11.48 -7.53 -17.28
C GLY A 296 -11.03 -8.46 -16.16
N VAL A 297 -10.02 -9.29 -16.41
CA VAL A 297 -9.30 -10.02 -15.36
C VAL A 297 -8.62 -9.01 -14.43
N ALA A 298 -8.78 -9.15 -13.12
CA ALA A 298 -8.12 -8.27 -12.16
C ALA A 298 -6.59 -8.31 -12.35
N PRO A 299 -5.88 -7.15 -12.34
CA PRO A 299 -4.44 -7.14 -12.43
C PRO A 299 -3.82 -7.77 -11.18
N TYR A 300 -2.78 -8.58 -11.36
CA TYR A 300 -1.94 -9.07 -10.27
C TYR A 300 -0.47 -8.87 -10.58
N LEU A 301 0.33 -8.69 -9.52
CA LEU A 301 1.76 -8.46 -9.57
C LEU A 301 2.39 -8.98 -8.27
N TYR A 302 3.14 -10.06 -8.38
CA TYR A 302 3.90 -10.69 -7.31
C TYR A 302 5.38 -10.74 -7.69
N VAL A 303 6.27 -10.62 -6.71
CA VAL A 303 7.73 -10.63 -6.90
C VAL A 303 8.35 -11.52 -5.84
N THR A 304 9.23 -12.43 -6.26
CA THR A 304 9.86 -13.43 -5.38
C THR A 304 11.37 -13.45 -5.64
N PRO A 305 12.22 -13.49 -4.59
CA PRO A 305 11.89 -13.41 -3.17
C PRO A 305 11.40 -12.02 -2.74
N THR A 306 10.48 -11.97 -1.77
CA THR A 306 10.04 -10.74 -1.09
C THR A 306 11.07 -10.26 -0.07
N LEU A 307 11.76 -11.18 0.61
CA LEU A 307 12.87 -10.94 1.52
C LEU A 307 14.12 -11.67 1.00
N PRO A 308 14.91 -11.07 0.08
CA PRO A 308 16.16 -11.64 -0.38
C PRO A 308 17.23 -11.61 0.72
N ALA A 309 18.12 -12.61 0.72
CA ALA A 309 19.30 -12.62 1.56
C ALA A 309 20.21 -11.38 1.29
N PRO A 310 20.95 -10.87 2.28
CA PRO A 310 21.86 -9.75 2.11
C PRO A 310 22.90 -10.01 1.01
N MET A 311 23.19 -8.99 0.19
CA MET A 311 24.19 -9.12 -0.88
C MET A 311 25.61 -9.08 -0.27
N PRO A 312 26.56 -9.92 -0.73
CA PRO A 312 27.93 -9.90 -0.19
C PRO A 312 28.63 -8.53 -0.33
N PRO A 313 29.55 -8.16 0.58
CA PRO A 313 30.36 -6.93 0.47
C PRO A 313 31.14 -6.82 -0.84
N GLU A 314 31.49 -7.95 -1.46
CA GLU A 314 32.14 -8.05 -2.78
C GLU A 314 31.26 -7.59 -3.95
N GLY A 315 29.95 -7.45 -3.75
CA GLY A 315 28.97 -7.30 -4.82
C GLY A 315 28.42 -8.65 -5.26
N GLY A 316 27.51 -8.62 -6.23
CA GLY A 316 26.80 -9.82 -6.67
C GLY A 316 25.60 -9.51 -7.54
N THR A 317 24.80 -10.53 -7.82
CA THR A 317 23.53 -10.41 -8.56
C THR A 317 22.47 -11.25 -7.89
N ILE A 318 21.31 -10.66 -7.58
CA ILE A 318 20.11 -11.38 -7.14
C ILE A 318 19.17 -11.47 -8.35
N THR A 319 18.57 -12.64 -8.56
CA THR A 319 17.51 -12.83 -9.56
C THR A 319 16.17 -12.83 -8.86
N PHE A 320 15.23 -12.07 -9.39
CA PHE A 320 13.83 -12.02 -8.95
C PHE A 320 12.94 -12.59 -10.04
N SER A 321 11.96 -13.39 -9.63
CA SER A 321 10.85 -13.82 -10.47
C SER A 321 9.67 -12.89 -10.27
N VAL A 322 9.01 -12.52 -11.37
CA VAL A 322 7.76 -11.78 -11.36
C VAL A 322 6.67 -12.71 -11.86
N SER A 323 5.56 -12.80 -11.13
CA SER A 323 4.32 -13.37 -11.66
C SER A 323 3.26 -12.29 -11.79
N ALA A 324 2.74 -12.11 -13.00
CA ALA A 324 1.84 -11.02 -13.35
C ALA A 324 0.99 -11.34 -14.59
N ASN A 325 -0.17 -10.70 -14.71
CA ASN A 325 -0.93 -10.60 -15.97
C ASN A 325 -0.84 -9.19 -16.61
N VAL A 326 0.12 -8.38 -16.18
CA VAL A 326 0.32 -6.99 -16.61
C VAL A 326 1.75 -6.75 -17.11
N SER A 327 1.95 -5.64 -17.82
CA SER A 327 3.29 -5.09 -18.05
C SER A 327 3.82 -4.44 -16.78
N TRP A 328 5.10 -4.66 -16.50
CA TRP A 328 5.77 -4.20 -15.28
C TRP A 328 7.12 -3.53 -15.59
N ASN A 329 7.52 -2.59 -14.74
CA ASN A 329 8.80 -1.89 -14.77
C ASN A 329 9.48 -2.00 -13.42
N VAL A 330 10.81 -1.96 -13.40
CA VAL A 330 11.64 -2.10 -12.20
C VAL A 330 12.56 -0.90 -12.08
N THR A 331 12.64 -0.33 -10.89
CA THR A 331 13.56 0.76 -10.53
C THR A 331 14.29 0.43 -9.24
N VAL A 332 15.46 1.04 -9.01
CA VAL A 332 16.24 0.84 -7.77
C VAL A 332 16.72 2.20 -7.26
N SER A 333 16.59 2.44 -5.95
CA SER A 333 16.79 3.76 -5.36
C SER A 333 18.22 4.32 -5.45
N ALA A 334 19.25 3.49 -5.56
CA ALA A 334 20.64 3.95 -5.68
C ALA A 334 21.57 2.96 -6.40
N GLY A 335 22.31 3.45 -7.40
CA GLY A 335 23.60 2.93 -7.88
C GLY A 335 23.69 1.51 -8.46
N TRP A 336 22.68 0.67 -8.30
CA TRP A 336 22.64 -0.72 -8.73
C TRP A 336 21.93 -0.83 -10.08
N THR A 337 22.30 -1.82 -10.89
CA THR A 337 21.73 -2.00 -12.24
C THR A 337 20.65 -3.07 -12.26
N VAL A 338 19.63 -2.89 -13.10
CA VAL A 338 18.56 -3.88 -13.33
C VAL A 338 18.57 -4.36 -14.78
N ASP A 339 18.43 -5.67 -14.99
CA ASP A 339 18.32 -6.28 -16.32
C ASP A 339 17.34 -7.48 -16.36
N PRO A 340 16.30 -7.46 -17.21
CA PRO A 340 15.76 -6.29 -17.90
C PRO A 340 15.04 -5.33 -16.91
N PRO A 341 15.02 -4.00 -17.16
CA PRO A 341 14.31 -3.04 -16.32
C PRO A 341 12.78 -3.07 -16.50
N SER A 342 12.25 -3.92 -17.38
CA SER A 342 10.82 -4.02 -17.68
C SER A 342 10.47 -5.37 -18.32
N GLY A 343 9.22 -5.80 -18.18
CA GLY A 343 8.69 -7.02 -18.81
C GLY A 343 7.17 -7.03 -18.87
N SER A 344 6.59 -8.16 -19.26
CA SER A 344 5.14 -8.33 -19.38
C SER A 344 4.72 -9.77 -19.15
N GLY A 345 3.67 -9.97 -18.35
CA GLY A 345 3.30 -11.30 -17.89
C GLY A 345 4.27 -11.81 -16.83
N ASP A 346 4.32 -13.12 -16.65
CA ASP A 346 5.37 -13.77 -15.87
C ASP A 346 6.76 -13.54 -16.49
N GLY A 347 7.79 -13.39 -15.67
CA GLY A 347 9.15 -13.18 -16.14
C GLY A 347 10.18 -13.12 -15.03
N ILE A 348 11.40 -12.69 -15.35
CA ILE A 348 12.49 -12.52 -14.39
C ILE A 348 13.20 -11.18 -14.61
N PHE A 349 13.77 -10.62 -13.55
CA PHE A 349 14.76 -9.55 -13.63
C PHE A 349 15.91 -9.81 -12.67
N LYS A 350 17.07 -9.24 -12.97
CA LYS A 350 18.28 -9.34 -12.15
C LYS A 350 18.65 -7.97 -11.62
N VAL A 351 19.06 -7.91 -10.36
CA VAL A 351 19.63 -6.71 -9.76
C VAL A 351 21.07 -6.98 -9.36
N THR A 352 21.98 -6.14 -9.85
CA THR A 352 23.43 -6.31 -9.70
C THR A 352 24.03 -5.11 -8.97
N ALA A 353 24.85 -5.37 -7.94
CA ALA A 353 25.60 -4.34 -7.22
C ALA A 353 27.11 -4.55 -7.38
N SER A 354 27.85 -3.44 -7.37
CA SER A 354 29.29 -3.43 -7.17
C SER A 354 29.68 -3.83 -5.74
N ALA A 355 30.97 -4.02 -5.49
CA ALA A 355 31.49 -4.11 -4.13
C ALA A 355 31.13 -2.87 -3.30
N ASN A 356 30.78 -3.07 -2.03
CA ASN A 356 30.75 -2.01 -1.04
C ASN A 356 32.16 -1.88 -0.42
N THR A 357 32.85 -0.79 -0.72
CA THR A 357 34.22 -0.55 -0.23
C THR A 357 34.27 0.16 1.12
N GLY A 358 33.14 0.65 1.62
CA GLY A 358 33.04 1.21 2.98
C GLY A 358 32.87 0.12 4.04
N THR A 359 33.01 0.50 5.32
CA THR A 359 32.71 -0.37 6.47
C THR A 359 31.22 -0.36 6.84
N SER A 360 30.51 0.73 6.57
CA SER A 360 29.06 0.83 6.76
C SER A 360 28.28 0.02 5.71
N ALA A 361 27.20 -0.63 6.14
CA ALA A 361 26.23 -1.23 5.23
C ALA A 361 25.53 -0.17 4.38
N ARG A 362 25.07 -0.56 3.18
CA ARG A 362 24.22 0.25 2.32
C ARG A 362 22.97 -0.53 1.92
N THR A 363 21.84 0.16 1.83
CA THR A 363 20.54 -0.46 1.54
C THR A 363 19.90 0.23 0.34
N VAL A 364 19.27 -0.56 -0.53
CA VAL A 364 18.50 -0.06 -1.67
C VAL A 364 17.08 -0.58 -1.63
N THR A 365 16.16 0.18 -2.21
CA THR A 365 14.78 -0.24 -2.45
C THR A 365 14.62 -0.52 -3.93
N ILE A 366 14.23 -1.75 -4.25
CA ILE A 366 13.79 -2.17 -5.58
C ILE A 366 12.28 -1.94 -5.63
N THR A 367 11.80 -1.18 -6.61
CA THR A 367 10.37 -0.94 -6.82
C THR A 367 9.95 -1.52 -8.16
N VAL A 368 9.06 -2.51 -8.11
CA VAL A 368 8.42 -3.15 -9.27
C VAL A 368 7.00 -2.62 -9.37
N SER A 369 6.61 -2.05 -10.51
CA SER A 369 5.29 -1.44 -10.71
C SER A 369 4.66 -1.84 -12.03
N GLY A 370 3.35 -2.12 -12.02
CA GLY A 370 2.61 -2.60 -13.19
C GLY A 370 1.12 -2.71 -12.91
N GLY A 371 0.28 -2.35 -13.88
CA GLY A 371 -1.19 -2.46 -13.74
C GLY A 371 -1.82 -1.61 -12.62
N GLY A 372 -1.14 -0.56 -12.16
CA GLY A 372 -1.54 0.23 -10.98
C GLY A 372 -1.08 -0.36 -9.64
N LEU A 373 -0.50 -1.56 -9.63
CA LEU A 373 0.10 -2.19 -8.46
C LEU A 373 1.57 -1.81 -8.33
N THR A 374 2.07 -1.79 -7.08
CA THR A 374 3.48 -1.56 -6.75
C THR A 374 3.93 -2.56 -5.70
N ARG A 375 5.14 -3.10 -5.86
CA ARG A 375 5.83 -3.96 -4.89
C ARG A 375 7.21 -3.37 -4.61
N THR A 376 7.59 -3.33 -3.34
CA THR A 376 8.88 -2.80 -2.87
C THR A 376 9.65 -3.89 -2.14
N ILE A 377 10.89 -4.12 -2.55
CA ILE A 377 11.81 -5.07 -1.93
C ILE A 377 13.02 -4.28 -1.44
N THR A 378 13.37 -4.44 -0.17
CA THR A 378 14.57 -3.82 0.41
C THR A 378 15.72 -4.81 0.37
N VAL A 379 16.88 -4.38 -0.13
CA VAL A 379 18.10 -5.21 -0.15
C VAL A 379 19.24 -4.48 0.53
N THR A 380 19.81 -5.11 1.55
CA THR A 380 20.99 -4.61 2.27
C THR A 380 22.25 -5.30 1.75
N GLN A 381 23.29 -4.51 1.53
CA GLN A 381 24.65 -4.96 1.26
C GLN A 381 25.56 -4.47 2.41
N PRO A 382 26.00 -5.36 3.33
CA PRO A 382 27.01 -5.03 4.34
C PRO A 382 28.26 -4.34 3.75
N GLY A 383 28.93 -3.56 4.60
CA GLY A 383 30.28 -3.08 4.31
C GLY A 383 31.32 -4.18 4.47
N ARG A 384 32.57 -3.88 4.09
CA ARG A 384 33.71 -4.76 4.43
C ARG A 384 34.00 -4.64 5.93
N GLY A 385 34.23 -5.78 6.58
CA GLY A 385 34.62 -5.81 7.99
C GLY A 385 35.83 -4.92 8.28
N ALA A 386 35.81 -4.23 9.42
CA ALA A 386 36.91 -3.42 9.89
C ALA A 386 38.15 -4.29 10.15
N TYR A 387 39.33 -3.80 9.77
CA TYR A 387 40.61 -4.36 10.17
C TYR A 387 41.60 -3.26 10.55
N LEU A 388 42.44 -3.58 11.55
CA LEU A 388 43.51 -2.72 12.04
C LEU A 388 44.66 -3.62 12.49
N ASN A 389 45.80 -3.49 11.82
CA ASN A 389 47.01 -4.26 12.05
C ASN A 389 48.23 -3.33 12.14
N VAL A 390 49.25 -3.75 12.89
CA VAL A 390 50.52 -3.02 13.05
C VAL A 390 51.71 -3.92 12.78
N SER A 391 52.79 -3.39 12.19
CA SER A 391 54.02 -4.14 11.93
C SER A 391 55.26 -3.21 11.89
N PRO A 392 56.37 -3.55 12.56
CA PRO A 392 56.50 -4.61 13.56
C PRO A 392 55.71 -4.28 14.84
N THR A 393 55.42 -5.29 15.67
CA THR A 393 54.79 -5.15 16.99
C THR A 393 55.77 -4.73 18.09
N SER A 394 57.06 -4.59 17.77
CA SER A 394 58.06 -4.01 18.67
C SER A 394 59.07 -3.16 17.89
N VAL A 395 59.53 -2.08 18.54
CA VAL A 395 60.49 -1.12 18.00
C VAL A 395 61.53 -0.83 19.07
N SER A 396 62.82 -0.88 18.73
CA SER A 396 63.89 -0.50 19.66
C SER A 396 64.50 0.84 19.26
N VAL A 397 64.78 1.69 20.25
CA VAL A 397 65.38 3.02 20.08
C VAL A 397 66.68 3.15 20.90
N PRO A 398 67.70 3.90 20.44
CA PRO A 398 68.99 3.97 21.13
C PRO A 398 68.90 4.61 22.53
N GLN A 399 69.79 4.19 23.46
CA GLN A 399 69.88 4.75 24.81
C GLN A 399 70.09 6.28 24.81
N GLY A 400 70.85 6.83 23.86
CA GLY A 400 71.07 8.27 23.71
C GLY A 400 69.87 9.08 23.19
N GLY A 401 68.71 8.43 23.00
CA GLY A 401 67.56 9.00 22.31
C GLY A 401 67.61 8.75 20.80
N GLY A 402 66.49 8.96 20.13
CA GLY A 402 66.32 8.71 18.69
C GLY A 402 64.91 8.25 18.33
N SER A 403 64.74 7.80 17.09
CA SER A 403 63.43 7.41 16.55
C SER A 403 63.42 6.00 15.95
N GLY A 404 62.26 5.36 15.97
CA GLY A 404 61.96 4.15 15.21
C GLY A 404 60.59 4.27 14.53
N THR A 405 60.19 3.28 13.73
CA THR A 405 58.94 3.33 12.96
C THR A 405 58.21 2.00 12.91
N PHE A 406 56.89 2.04 12.83
CA PHE A 406 56.04 0.91 12.44
C PHE A 406 55.00 1.36 11.41
N THR A 407 54.37 0.41 10.71
CA THR A 407 53.27 0.66 9.77
C THR A 407 51.95 0.19 10.36
N ILE A 408 50.91 1.00 10.19
CA ILE A 408 49.51 0.61 10.37
C ILE A 408 48.98 0.19 8.99
N SER A 409 48.29 -0.95 8.92
CA SER A 409 47.45 -1.32 7.79
C SER A 409 46.00 -1.47 8.26
N ALA A 410 45.09 -0.71 7.64
CA ALA A 410 43.71 -0.58 8.09
C ALA A 410 42.77 -0.10 6.97
N ASN A 411 41.49 -0.49 7.02
CA ASN A 411 40.42 0.16 6.23
C ASN A 411 39.62 1.21 7.04
N VAL A 412 40.01 1.46 8.29
CA VAL A 412 39.34 2.39 9.21
C VAL A 412 40.16 3.65 9.48
N SER A 413 39.52 4.63 10.09
CA SER A 413 40.22 5.75 10.76
C SER A 413 40.73 5.29 12.12
N TRP A 414 41.88 5.79 12.53
CA TRP A 414 42.58 5.37 13.74
C TRP A 414 43.28 6.52 14.47
N SER A 415 43.51 6.33 15.77
CA SER A 415 44.33 7.19 16.62
C SER A 415 45.45 6.38 17.26
N VAL A 416 46.52 7.08 17.66
CA VAL A 416 47.72 6.51 18.28
C VAL A 416 47.99 7.28 19.56
N SER A 417 48.15 6.55 20.66
CA SER A 417 48.58 7.05 21.95
C SER A 417 49.76 6.24 22.48
N ASP A 418 50.48 6.78 23.46
CA ASP A 418 51.48 6.05 24.21
C ASP A 418 51.32 6.33 25.72
N ASN A 419 52.02 5.55 26.54
CA ASN A 419 51.89 5.59 28.00
C ASN A 419 53.14 6.16 28.71
N ALA A 420 53.99 6.93 28.01
CA ALA A 420 55.32 7.25 28.49
C ALA A 420 55.78 8.67 28.15
N ASP A 421 55.91 9.53 29.18
CA ASP A 421 56.36 10.94 29.07
C ASP A 421 57.73 11.15 28.39
N TRP A 422 58.50 10.09 28.19
CA TRP A 422 59.80 10.11 27.50
C TRP A 422 59.72 9.79 26.00
N LEU A 423 58.54 9.43 25.49
CA LEU A 423 58.24 9.05 24.11
C LEU A 423 57.26 10.06 23.48
N THR A 424 57.24 10.10 22.14
CA THR A 424 56.23 10.82 21.34
C THR A 424 55.92 10.04 20.07
N VAL A 425 54.71 10.17 19.54
CA VAL A 425 54.24 9.49 18.32
C VAL A 425 53.82 10.47 17.23
N SER A 426 54.11 10.17 15.96
CA SER A 426 53.66 10.99 14.83
C SER A 426 53.47 10.18 13.54
N PRO A 427 52.33 10.31 12.83
CA PRO A 427 51.14 11.07 13.22
C PRO A 427 50.35 10.38 14.34
N ALA A 428 49.71 11.17 15.21
CA ALA A 428 48.87 10.65 16.32
C ALA A 428 47.45 10.22 15.87
N SER A 429 47.10 10.43 14.60
CA SER A 429 45.86 9.92 14.00
C SER A 429 45.97 9.85 12.48
N GLY A 430 45.06 9.10 11.86
CA GLY A 430 45.02 8.92 10.42
C GLY A 430 43.87 8.04 9.97
N SER A 431 43.92 7.65 8.70
CA SER A 431 43.04 6.65 8.10
C SER A 431 43.78 5.93 7.00
N GLY A 432 43.36 4.69 6.73
CA GLY A 432 44.06 3.82 5.79
C GLY A 432 45.45 3.40 6.27
N ASP A 433 46.24 2.84 5.36
CA ASP A 433 47.61 2.45 5.61
C ASP A 433 48.55 3.67 5.74
N LYS A 434 49.33 3.74 6.83
CA LYS A 434 50.40 4.75 7.02
C LYS A 434 51.55 4.21 7.87
N GLN A 435 52.71 4.86 7.75
CA GLN A 435 53.81 4.72 8.69
C GLN A 435 53.63 5.69 9.88
N VAL A 436 53.95 5.22 11.09
CA VAL A 436 54.02 6.00 12.32
C VAL A 436 55.46 5.97 12.83
N THR A 437 55.96 7.14 13.23
CA THR A 437 57.28 7.31 13.85
C THR A 437 57.11 7.48 15.35
N VAL A 438 57.91 6.75 16.12
CA VAL A 438 58.03 6.89 17.57
C VAL A 438 59.39 7.55 17.87
N THR A 439 59.42 8.59 18.72
CA THR A 439 60.65 9.34 19.04
C THR A 439 60.84 9.43 20.54
N ALA A 440 61.99 8.97 21.02
CA ALA A 440 62.34 8.87 22.44
C ALA A 440 63.47 9.83 22.84
N SER A 441 63.32 10.43 24.01
CA SER A 441 64.41 11.09 24.74
C SER A 441 65.47 10.09 25.22
N ALA A 442 66.64 10.56 25.67
CA ALA A 442 67.68 9.67 26.20
C ALA A 442 67.27 8.97 27.51
N ASN A 443 67.71 7.73 27.70
CA ASN A 443 67.56 7.00 28.96
C ASN A 443 68.84 7.14 29.81
N THR A 444 68.79 8.02 30.81
CA THR A 444 69.90 8.26 31.74
C THR A 444 69.89 7.32 32.96
N GLY A 445 68.88 6.45 33.09
CA GLY A 445 68.82 5.43 34.13
C GLY A 445 69.61 4.19 33.74
N THR A 446 70.13 3.43 34.70
CA THR A 446 70.94 2.22 34.46
C THR A 446 70.13 0.98 34.09
N SER A 447 68.80 1.11 33.97
CA SER A 447 67.85 0.05 33.66
C SER A 447 67.17 0.33 32.33
N ASP A 448 66.88 -0.73 31.58
CA ASP A 448 66.09 -0.65 30.35
C ASP A 448 64.67 -0.18 30.66
N ARG A 449 64.07 0.61 29.76
CA ARG A 449 62.70 1.09 29.87
C ARG A 449 61.89 0.75 28.63
N ASN A 450 60.62 0.44 28.84
CA ASN A 450 59.67 0.09 27.78
C ASN A 450 58.45 1.01 27.84
N ALA A 451 57.86 1.29 26.69
CA ALA A 451 56.58 1.98 26.54
C ALA A 451 55.66 1.16 25.63
N THR A 452 54.36 1.32 25.81
CA THR A 452 53.32 0.71 24.98
C THR A 452 52.65 1.80 24.15
N VAL A 453 52.87 1.76 22.85
CA VAL A 453 52.10 2.55 21.89
C VAL A 453 50.83 1.77 21.57
N THR A 454 49.66 2.39 21.71
CA THR A 454 48.36 1.79 21.42
C THR A 454 47.75 2.47 20.19
N VAL A 455 47.32 1.66 19.23
CA VAL A 455 46.60 2.11 18.02
C VAL A 455 45.17 1.61 18.11
N THR A 456 44.21 2.52 18.07
CA THR A 456 42.78 2.20 18.14
C THR A 456 42.02 2.74 16.93
N GLY A 457 40.96 2.04 16.52
CA GLY A 457 40.09 2.46 15.42
C GLY A 457 38.94 1.49 15.22
N ASP A 458 37.71 2.02 15.14
CA ASP A 458 36.48 1.24 14.92
C ASP A 458 36.30 0.06 15.90
N GLY A 459 36.53 0.32 17.20
CA GLY A 459 36.49 -0.70 18.27
C GLY A 459 37.72 -1.61 18.35
N LEU A 460 38.55 -1.67 17.30
CA LEU A 460 39.77 -2.49 17.27
C LEU A 460 40.92 -1.81 18.01
N SER A 461 41.77 -2.62 18.65
CA SER A 461 42.99 -2.17 19.34
C SER A 461 44.19 -3.06 19.03
N ARG A 462 45.35 -2.43 18.83
CA ARG A 462 46.67 -3.07 18.62
C ARG A 462 47.74 -2.32 19.39
N THR A 463 48.78 -3.02 19.81
CA THR A 463 49.89 -2.43 20.57
C THR A 463 51.24 -2.65 19.88
N VAL A 464 52.14 -1.69 20.07
CA VAL A 464 53.55 -1.75 19.67
C VAL A 464 54.41 -1.43 20.89
N THR A 465 55.28 -2.36 21.28
CA THR A 465 56.20 -2.17 22.42
C THR A 465 57.44 -1.43 21.96
N VAL A 466 57.70 -0.25 22.54
CA VAL A 466 58.93 0.52 22.28
C VAL A 466 59.93 0.28 23.40
N SER A 467 61.10 -0.28 23.09
CA SER A 467 62.15 -0.60 24.07
C SER A 467 63.37 0.30 23.94
N GLN A 468 63.91 0.78 25.07
CA GLN A 468 65.09 1.61 25.13
C GLN A 468 66.05 1.15 26.23
N PRO A 469 67.31 0.80 25.92
CA PRO A 469 68.25 0.28 26.90
C PRO A 469 68.71 1.36 27.90
N GLY A 470 69.15 0.93 29.07
CA GLY A 470 69.72 1.77 30.13
C GLY A 470 71.23 2.03 30.01
N ASP A 471 71.74 2.93 30.85
CA ASP A 471 73.16 3.26 30.94
C ASP A 471 73.99 2.09 31.52
N SER A 472 74.99 1.65 30.74
CA SER A 472 75.90 0.54 31.05
C SER A 472 77.22 0.97 31.71
N LEU A 473 77.37 2.24 32.11
CA LEU A 473 78.54 2.74 32.86
C LEU A 473 78.70 1.98 34.19
N ARG A 474 79.87 1.37 34.41
CA ARG A 474 80.20 0.59 35.61
C ARG A 474 81.67 0.84 36.03
N PRO A 475 82.01 0.66 37.32
CA PRO A 475 83.39 0.82 37.79
C PRO A 475 84.32 -0.28 37.25
N VAL A 476 85.56 0.12 36.93
CA VAL A 476 86.68 -0.78 36.65
C VAL A 476 87.53 -0.86 37.92
N TYR A 477 87.67 -2.05 38.47
CA TYR A 477 88.39 -2.37 39.69
C TYR A 477 89.89 -2.59 39.40
N ARG A 478 90.78 -2.01 40.22
CA ARG A 478 92.25 -2.17 40.14
C ARG A 478 92.77 -3.10 41.23
N PHE A 479 93.76 -3.91 40.88
CA PHE A 479 94.50 -4.76 41.79
C PHE A 479 96.00 -4.65 41.54
N TRP A 480 96.80 -4.78 42.59
CA TRP A 480 98.25 -4.91 42.55
C TRP A 480 98.65 -6.31 43.00
N SER A 481 99.65 -6.92 42.36
CA SER A 481 100.29 -8.13 42.88
C SER A 481 101.74 -7.87 43.26
N PRO A 482 102.13 -8.00 44.55
CA PRO A 482 103.54 -7.99 44.92
C PRO A 482 104.28 -9.26 44.45
N VAL A 483 103.56 -10.33 44.10
CA VAL A 483 104.12 -11.60 43.63
C VAL A 483 104.43 -11.55 42.13
N PHE A 484 103.51 -11.04 41.31
CA PHE A 484 103.71 -10.86 39.87
C PHE A 484 104.31 -9.50 39.50
N SER A 485 104.46 -8.59 40.48
CA SER A 485 104.86 -7.18 40.29
C SER A 485 103.99 -6.42 39.28
N ALA A 486 102.75 -6.84 39.08
CA ALA A 486 101.88 -6.41 37.98
C ALA A 486 100.51 -5.92 38.47
N HIS A 487 99.82 -5.14 37.64
CA HIS A 487 98.45 -4.68 37.89
C HIS A 487 97.41 -5.48 37.10
N PHE A 488 96.22 -5.60 37.67
CA PHE A 488 95.05 -6.23 37.02
C PHE A 488 93.83 -5.30 37.08
N TYR A 489 93.03 -5.31 36.01
CA TYR A 489 91.88 -4.42 35.82
C TYR A 489 90.66 -5.22 35.34
N THR A 490 89.51 -5.05 35.99
CA THR A 490 88.26 -5.69 35.57
C THR A 490 87.02 -4.83 35.82
N ILE A 491 86.06 -4.85 34.90
CA ILE A 491 84.70 -4.30 35.07
C ILE A 491 83.70 -5.34 35.60
N SER A 492 84.14 -6.60 35.70
CA SER A 492 83.32 -7.71 36.17
C SER A 492 83.41 -7.78 37.69
N GLU A 493 82.33 -7.35 38.35
CA GLU A 493 82.20 -7.42 39.80
C GLU A 493 82.39 -8.84 40.33
N ARG A 494 81.88 -9.85 39.60
CA ARG A 494 82.11 -11.28 39.89
C ARG A 494 83.59 -11.69 39.78
N GLU A 495 84.34 -11.11 38.84
CA GLU A 495 85.79 -11.37 38.70
C GLU A 495 86.56 -10.69 39.84
N LYS A 496 86.22 -9.44 40.17
CA LYS A 496 86.74 -8.73 41.35
C LYS A 496 86.45 -9.49 42.65
N ASP A 497 85.22 -9.95 42.87
CA ASP A 497 84.85 -10.72 44.07
C ASP A 497 85.57 -12.06 44.13
N LYS A 498 85.78 -12.73 43.00
CA LYS A 498 86.59 -13.96 42.95
C LYS A 498 88.04 -13.67 43.36
N VAL A 499 88.67 -12.62 42.83
CA VAL A 499 90.05 -12.26 43.17
C VAL A 499 90.17 -11.91 44.66
N VAL A 500 89.30 -11.03 45.18
CA VAL A 500 89.27 -10.65 46.61
C VAL A 500 89.08 -11.86 47.53
N ASN A 501 88.11 -12.73 47.23
CA ASN A 501 87.73 -13.81 48.15
C ASN A 501 88.58 -15.09 48.03
N THR A 502 89.27 -15.31 46.90
CA THR A 502 89.99 -16.59 46.65
C THR A 502 91.46 -16.43 46.27
N LEU A 503 91.93 -15.23 45.93
CA LEU A 503 93.31 -14.96 45.47
C LEU A 503 93.98 -13.79 46.20
N SER A 504 93.45 -13.36 47.35
CA SER A 504 94.00 -12.26 48.17
C SER A 504 95.43 -12.49 48.67
N GLN A 505 95.91 -13.74 48.71
CA GLN A 505 97.32 -14.07 48.96
C GLN A 505 98.28 -13.69 47.81
N TYR A 506 97.74 -13.32 46.64
CA TYR A 506 98.48 -12.91 45.45
C TYR A 506 98.13 -11.51 44.95
N TRP A 507 96.93 -10.99 45.26
CA TRP A 507 96.40 -9.74 44.72
C TRP A 507 95.78 -8.87 45.81
N ASP A 508 96.37 -7.68 46.00
CA ASP A 508 95.83 -6.60 46.82
C ASP A 508 94.81 -5.80 46.00
N TYR A 509 93.63 -5.55 46.57
CA TYR A 509 92.59 -4.72 45.94
C TYR A 509 92.84 -3.24 46.22
N GLU A 510 93.00 -2.45 45.16
CA GLU A 510 93.35 -1.02 45.25
C GLU A 510 92.14 -0.07 45.08
N GLY A 511 90.95 -0.61 44.82
CA GLY A 511 89.73 0.20 44.63
C GLY A 511 89.30 0.33 43.17
N ILE A 512 88.56 1.40 42.87
CA ILE A 512 88.07 1.72 41.52
C ILE A 512 89.14 2.54 40.81
N ALA A 513 89.60 2.08 39.64
CA ALA A 513 90.51 2.81 38.77
C ALA A 513 89.82 4.01 38.11
N TYR A 514 88.67 3.74 37.50
CA TYR A 514 87.83 4.64 36.69
C TYR A 514 86.50 3.94 36.36
N TYR A 515 85.60 4.60 35.65
CA TYR A 515 84.37 4.00 35.11
C TYR A 515 84.45 3.89 33.58
N ALA A 516 83.86 2.82 33.05
CA ALA A 516 83.77 2.50 31.62
C ALA A 516 82.42 1.80 31.33
N TYR A 517 82.06 1.63 30.06
CA TYR A 517 80.76 1.08 29.67
C TYR A 517 80.84 -0.45 29.45
N LYS A 518 79.89 -1.23 29.97
CA LYS A 518 79.85 -2.68 29.73
C LYS A 518 79.35 -3.05 28.33
N THR A 519 78.55 -2.19 27.72
CA THR A 519 78.04 -2.32 26.34
C THR A 519 78.48 -1.14 25.51
N GLN A 520 78.45 -1.27 24.19
CA GLN A 520 78.82 -0.16 23.31
C GLN A 520 77.77 0.96 23.41
N VAL A 521 78.21 2.15 23.83
CA VAL A 521 77.41 3.38 23.76
C VAL A 521 77.96 4.30 22.67
N PRO A 522 77.13 5.19 22.06
CA PRO A 522 77.60 6.12 21.04
C PRO A 522 78.84 6.90 21.47
N GLY A 523 79.85 6.96 20.59
CA GLY A 523 81.15 7.61 20.84
C GLY A 523 82.20 6.74 21.54
N THR A 524 81.87 5.55 22.02
CA THR A 524 82.85 4.62 22.60
C THR A 524 83.38 3.58 21.61
N VAL A 525 84.61 3.12 21.86
CA VAL A 525 85.27 2.00 21.18
C VAL A 525 85.55 0.87 22.17
N PRO A 526 85.56 -0.40 21.73
CA PRO A 526 85.97 -1.53 22.57
C PRO A 526 87.44 -1.41 23.02
N LEU A 527 87.68 -1.76 24.29
CA LEU A 527 89.01 -2.05 24.84
C LEU A 527 89.22 -3.57 24.85
N TYR A 528 90.17 -4.05 24.05
CA TYR A 528 90.54 -5.44 23.92
C TYR A 528 91.47 -5.87 25.07
N ARG A 529 91.21 -7.04 25.67
CA ARG A 529 92.01 -7.62 26.77
C ARG A 529 92.74 -8.88 26.31
N PHE A 530 93.97 -9.01 26.77
CA PHE A 530 94.83 -10.17 26.54
C PHE A 530 95.48 -10.61 27.84
N TRP A 531 95.68 -11.92 28.00
CA TRP A 531 96.46 -12.53 29.07
C TRP A 531 97.75 -13.13 28.49
N SER A 532 98.86 -13.07 29.24
CA SER A 532 100.05 -13.84 28.91
C SER A 532 100.36 -14.87 30.00
N PRO A 533 100.34 -16.18 29.71
CA PRO A 533 100.86 -17.19 30.63
C PRO A 533 102.40 -17.15 30.73
N VAL A 534 103.08 -16.49 29.79
CA VAL A 534 104.55 -16.36 29.76
C VAL A 534 105.02 -15.17 30.59
N PHE A 535 104.32 -14.03 30.50
CA PHE A 535 104.65 -12.81 31.25
C PHE A 535 103.84 -12.65 32.55
N SER A 536 102.90 -13.55 32.83
CA SER A 536 101.99 -13.50 34.00
C SER A 536 101.25 -12.16 34.17
N GLY A 537 100.88 -11.53 33.06
CA GLY A 537 100.33 -10.17 33.03
C GLY A 537 99.29 -9.94 31.94
N HIS A 538 98.53 -8.87 32.07
CA HIS A 538 97.51 -8.47 31.10
C HIS A 538 97.98 -7.34 30.18
N PHE A 539 97.44 -7.32 28.98
CA PHE A 539 97.63 -6.25 27.99
C PHE A 539 96.27 -5.73 27.50
N PHE A 540 96.16 -4.42 27.31
CA PHE A 540 94.92 -3.74 26.92
C PHE A 540 95.16 -2.76 25.77
N THR A 541 94.29 -2.77 24.76
CA THR A 541 94.37 -1.82 23.64
C THR A 541 93.01 -1.48 23.03
N THR A 542 92.85 -0.24 22.60
CA THR A 542 91.72 0.23 21.78
C THR A 542 92.02 0.12 20.28
N SER A 543 93.27 -0.15 19.91
CA SER A 543 93.69 -0.24 18.52
C SER A 543 93.40 -1.62 17.94
N GLU A 544 92.44 -1.69 17.03
CA GLU A 544 92.15 -2.92 16.27
C GLU A 544 93.40 -3.47 15.56
N ARG A 545 94.26 -2.58 15.05
CA ARG A 545 95.52 -2.97 14.40
C ARG A 545 96.53 -3.57 15.39
N GLU A 546 96.57 -3.10 16.63
CA GLU A 546 97.45 -3.66 17.66
C GLU A 546 96.89 -5.00 18.15
N ARG A 547 95.58 -5.09 18.38
CA ARG A 547 94.84 -6.34 18.64
C ARG A 547 95.16 -7.40 17.58
N ASP A 548 94.94 -7.07 16.30
CA ASP A 548 95.11 -8.02 15.19
C ASP A 548 96.58 -8.41 15.00
N LYS A 549 97.53 -7.51 15.28
CA LYS A 549 98.95 -7.86 15.28
C LYS A 549 99.27 -8.87 16.39
N VAL A 550 98.78 -8.66 17.61
CA VAL A 550 99.02 -9.58 18.74
C VAL A 550 98.41 -10.95 18.45
N ILE A 551 97.14 -11.00 18.02
CA ILE A 551 96.45 -12.25 17.65
C ILE A 551 97.20 -13.01 16.54
N ASN A 552 97.58 -12.34 15.46
CA ASN A 552 98.12 -13.04 14.28
C ASN A 552 99.62 -13.33 14.35
N THR A 553 100.40 -12.63 15.19
CA THR A 553 101.87 -12.74 15.19
C THR A 553 102.50 -13.09 16.54
N LEU A 554 101.75 -12.97 17.65
CA LEU A 554 102.26 -13.18 19.01
C LEU A 554 101.39 -14.14 19.85
N ALA A 555 100.49 -14.92 19.23
CA ALA A 555 99.62 -15.89 19.90
C ALA A 555 100.36 -16.93 20.78
N GLN A 556 101.63 -17.21 20.49
CA GLN A 556 102.46 -18.09 21.34
C GLN A 556 102.83 -17.47 22.71
N TYR A 557 102.54 -16.19 22.91
CA TYR A 557 102.79 -15.43 24.15
C TYR A 557 101.53 -14.80 24.75
N TRP A 558 100.48 -14.58 23.96
CA TRP A 558 99.29 -13.82 24.37
C TRP A 558 97.99 -14.51 23.92
N ASP A 559 97.14 -14.82 24.90
CA ASP A 559 95.77 -15.28 24.71
C ASP A 559 94.83 -14.07 24.61
N TYR A 560 93.94 -14.06 23.60
CA TYR A 560 92.93 -13.01 23.45
C TYR A 560 91.68 -13.35 24.26
N GLU A 561 91.31 -12.48 25.20
CA GLU A 561 90.18 -12.69 26.12
C GLU A 561 88.90 -11.95 25.68
N GLY A 562 88.94 -11.21 24.56
CA GLY A 562 87.80 -10.47 24.02
C GLY A 562 87.81 -8.97 24.35
N VAL A 563 86.62 -8.36 24.30
CA VAL A 563 86.39 -6.97 24.72
C VAL A 563 86.17 -6.97 26.23
N ALA A 564 86.99 -6.24 26.99
CA ALA A 564 86.78 -6.09 28.42
C ALA A 564 85.64 -5.13 28.75
N TYR A 565 85.64 -3.96 28.08
CA TYR A 565 84.66 -2.88 28.23
C TYR A 565 84.86 -1.83 27.13
N TYR A 566 83.98 -0.84 27.06
CA TYR A 566 84.00 0.22 26.07
C TYR A 566 84.43 1.56 26.70
N VAL A 567 85.33 2.26 26.02
CA VAL A 567 86.02 3.48 26.48
C VAL A 567 86.00 4.54 25.39
N TYR A 568 86.33 5.80 25.70
CA TYR A 568 86.40 6.85 24.70
C TYR A 568 87.76 6.84 23.98
N PRO A 569 87.81 6.88 22.64
CA PRO A 569 89.06 6.93 21.89
C PRO A 569 89.75 8.30 21.96
N SER A 570 88.99 9.35 22.34
CA SER A 570 89.42 10.74 22.41
C SER A 570 88.78 11.45 23.60
N GLN A 571 89.37 12.57 24.04
CA GLN A 571 88.86 13.37 25.15
C GLN A 571 87.39 13.77 24.94
N MET A 572 86.53 13.37 25.87
CA MET A 572 85.13 13.81 25.97
C MET A 572 84.86 14.57 27.27
N ALA A 573 83.76 15.32 27.32
CA ALA A 573 83.35 16.06 28.52
C ALA A 573 83.22 15.10 29.73
N GLY A 574 83.84 15.47 30.86
CA GLY A 574 83.83 14.65 32.08
C GLY A 574 84.72 13.40 32.07
N SER A 575 85.44 13.11 30.98
CA SER A 575 86.45 12.05 30.91
C SER A 575 87.86 12.56 31.23
N ALA A 576 88.79 11.64 31.53
CA ALA A 576 90.21 11.91 31.72
C ALA A 576 91.06 10.85 30.98
N PRO A 577 92.27 11.21 30.53
CA PRO A 577 93.19 10.29 29.83
C PRO A 577 93.68 9.17 30.75
N VAL A 578 93.68 7.94 30.22
CA VAL A 578 94.35 6.77 30.82
C VAL A 578 95.70 6.58 30.12
N TYR A 579 96.75 6.74 30.91
CA TYR A 579 98.15 6.69 30.50
C TYR A 579 98.67 5.25 30.47
N ARG A 580 99.39 4.88 29.41
CA ARG A 580 100.00 3.54 29.23
C ARG A 580 101.52 3.61 29.36
N PHE A 581 102.07 2.60 30.01
CA PHE A 581 103.49 2.39 30.20
C PHE A 581 103.87 0.94 29.88
N TRP A 582 105.07 0.73 29.38
CA TRP A 582 105.69 -0.58 29.20
C TRP A 582 106.91 -0.72 30.12
N SER A 583 107.11 -1.89 30.73
CA SER A 583 108.36 -2.19 31.41
C SER A 583 109.19 -3.22 30.63
N PRO A 584 110.37 -2.87 30.11
CA PRO A 584 111.30 -3.86 29.56
C PRO A 584 111.93 -4.74 30.67
N VAL A 585 111.86 -4.31 31.93
CA VAL A 585 112.39 -5.05 33.08
C VAL A 585 111.38 -6.08 33.60
N PHE A 586 110.11 -5.69 33.72
CA PHE A 586 109.04 -6.56 34.24
C PHE A 586 108.17 -7.21 33.15
N SER A 587 108.41 -6.90 31.88
CA SER A 587 107.73 -7.47 30.70
C SER A 587 106.20 -7.35 30.68
N HIS A 588 105.64 -6.31 31.30
CA HIS A 588 104.21 -6.05 31.30
C HIS A 588 103.88 -4.55 31.21
N HIS A 589 102.60 -4.26 30.98
CA HIS A 589 102.09 -2.90 30.84
C HIS A 589 101.46 -2.40 32.14
N PHE A 590 101.53 -1.09 32.36
CA PHE A 590 100.85 -0.40 33.46
C PHE A 590 99.93 0.70 32.92
N TYR A 591 98.75 0.85 33.56
CA TYR A 591 97.71 1.79 33.13
C TYR A 591 97.25 2.66 34.29
N THR A 592 97.27 3.99 34.13
CA THR A 592 96.75 4.89 35.17
C THR A 592 96.01 6.08 34.60
N ILE A 593 94.87 6.41 35.19
CA ILE A 593 94.15 7.67 34.96
C ILE A 593 94.67 8.81 35.86
N SER A 594 95.52 8.48 36.85
CA SER A 594 96.05 9.45 37.79
C SER A 594 97.28 10.13 37.20
N GLU A 595 97.11 11.40 36.81
CA GLU A 595 98.21 12.27 36.36
C GLU A 595 99.38 12.28 37.34
N ARG A 596 99.10 12.34 38.66
CA ARG A 596 100.13 12.30 39.71
C ARG A 596 100.86 10.96 39.79
N GLU A 597 100.22 9.85 39.42
CA GLU A 597 100.85 8.53 39.37
C GLU A 597 101.72 8.40 38.12
N LYS A 598 101.21 8.84 36.96
CA LYS A 598 101.97 9.01 35.71
C LYS A 598 103.24 9.85 35.94
N ASP A 599 103.12 11.03 36.53
CA ASP A 599 104.26 11.92 36.81
C ASP A 599 105.28 11.28 37.78
N LYS A 600 104.82 10.52 38.78
CA LYS A 600 105.74 9.79 39.68
C LYS A 600 106.51 8.69 38.95
N VAL A 601 105.84 7.92 38.08
CA VAL A 601 106.49 6.87 37.30
C VAL A 601 107.53 7.47 36.35
N ILE A 602 107.18 8.53 35.61
CA ILE A 602 108.09 9.23 34.70
C ILE A 602 109.30 9.81 35.44
N ASN A 603 109.10 10.54 36.55
CA ASN A 603 110.20 11.26 37.21
C ASN A 603 111.08 10.35 38.08
N ASN A 604 110.51 9.33 38.74
CA ASN A 604 111.22 8.56 39.78
C ASN A 604 111.53 7.11 39.37
N LEU A 605 110.86 6.57 38.34
CA LEU A 605 110.93 5.15 37.96
C LEU A 605 111.24 4.93 36.46
N TRP A 606 111.72 5.97 35.75
CA TRP A 606 112.05 5.92 34.31
C TRP A 606 112.97 4.76 33.93
N GLN A 607 113.88 4.34 34.81
CA GLN A 607 114.80 3.22 34.59
C GLN A 607 114.09 1.84 34.55
N TYR A 608 112.80 1.78 34.87
CA TYR A 608 111.97 0.57 34.84
C TYR A 608 110.76 0.68 33.90
N TRP A 609 110.37 1.90 33.48
CA TRP A 609 109.09 2.16 32.80
C TRP A 609 109.25 3.18 31.68
N ASP A 610 108.97 2.74 30.46
CA ASP A 610 108.82 3.58 29.27
C ASP A 610 107.39 4.11 29.19
N TYR A 611 107.23 5.42 28.95
CA TYR A 611 105.92 6.04 28.77
C TYR A 611 105.47 5.95 27.31
N GLU A 612 104.31 5.34 27.06
CA GLU A 612 103.77 5.11 25.72
C GLU A 612 102.66 6.10 25.32
N GLY A 613 102.29 7.04 26.20
CA GLY A 613 101.28 8.06 25.93
C GLY A 613 99.91 7.77 26.55
N VAL A 614 98.86 8.27 25.91
CA VAL A 614 97.45 8.03 26.30
C VAL A 614 96.90 6.86 25.49
N ALA A 615 96.39 5.82 26.15
CA ALA A 615 95.79 4.67 25.47
C ALA A 615 94.30 4.86 25.17
N PHE A 616 93.57 5.55 26.04
CA PHE A 616 92.14 5.87 25.91
C PHE A 616 91.72 6.91 26.94
N TYR A 617 90.45 7.32 26.91
CA TYR A 617 89.84 8.23 27.88
C TYR A 617 88.70 7.51 28.60
N SER A 618 88.60 7.68 29.91
CA SER A 618 87.58 7.04 30.76
C SER A 618 87.05 8.04 31.79
N ILE A 619 85.94 7.73 32.46
CA ILE A 619 85.37 8.63 33.48
C ILE A 619 86.14 8.45 34.80
N PRO A 620 86.83 9.48 35.34
CA PRO A 620 87.60 9.35 36.57
C PRO A 620 86.70 9.24 37.80
N THR A 621 87.25 8.65 38.87
CA THR A 621 86.60 8.61 40.18
C THR A 621 86.47 10.00 40.79
N GLU A 622 85.50 10.20 41.68
CA GLU A 622 85.20 11.52 42.26
C GLU A 622 86.42 12.13 43.00
N GLY A 623 87.19 11.31 43.72
CA GLY A 623 88.44 11.72 44.38
C GLY A 623 89.59 12.08 43.41
N GLN A 624 89.49 11.76 42.12
CA GLN A 624 90.45 12.14 41.08
C GLN A 624 89.99 13.36 40.26
N ARG A 625 88.72 13.79 40.38
CA ARG A 625 88.19 14.98 39.68
C ARG A 625 88.73 16.31 40.22
N SER A 626 89.35 16.34 41.40
CA SER A 626 89.77 17.56 42.10
C SER A 626 91.21 18.04 41.81
N MET A 627 91.95 17.38 40.91
CA MET A 627 93.35 17.72 40.58
C MET A 627 93.61 17.95 39.07
N GLY A 628 92.59 18.37 38.32
CA GLY A 628 92.71 18.92 36.96
C GLY A 628 92.10 20.32 36.86
N PRO A 629 92.45 21.14 35.85
CA PRO A 629 91.98 22.52 35.76
C PRO A 629 90.45 22.62 35.59
N THR A 630 89.89 23.67 36.19
CA THR A 630 88.46 23.91 36.35
C THR A 630 87.68 24.01 35.04
N ALA A 631 86.66 23.16 34.90
CA ALA A 631 85.52 23.35 33.99
C ALA A 631 84.26 22.69 34.57
N ALA A 632 83.67 23.31 35.61
CA ALA A 632 82.38 22.91 36.19
C ALA A 632 81.35 24.02 35.99
N GLY A 633 80.16 23.67 35.48
CA GLY A 633 79.18 24.66 35.04
C GLY A 633 77.79 24.13 34.69
N ALA A 634 77.32 23.07 35.36
CA ALA A 634 75.90 22.70 35.39
C ALA A 634 75.63 21.81 36.61
N VAL A 635 74.76 22.26 37.53
CA VAL A 635 74.25 21.45 38.65
C VAL A 635 72.73 21.53 38.65
N ALA A 636 72.10 20.36 38.56
CA ALA A 636 70.83 20.01 39.17
C ALA A 636 71.12 18.68 39.92
N HIS A 637 70.60 18.40 41.12
CA HIS A 637 69.23 18.57 41.60
C HIS A 637 69.17 18.70 43.14
N ALA A 638 68.03 19.19 43.63
CA ALA A 638 67.34 18.73 44.84
C ALA A 638 65.82 18.92 44.57
N PRO A 639 64.89 18.19 45.23
CA PRO A 639 64.70 18.27 46.68
C PRO A 639 64.63 16.92 47.40
N GLU A 640 64.66 17.00 48.73
CA GLU A 640 64.52 15.88 49.66
C GLU A 640 63.05 15.57 50.03
N ASP A 641 62.90 14.29 50.42
CA ASP A 641 61.95 13.60 51.31
C ASP A 641 60.97 14.39 52.21
N GLY A 642 59.87 13.74 52.62
CA GLY A 642 58.74 14.40 53.32
C GLY A 642 57.61 13.55 53.92
N GLY A 643 57.86 12.33 54.41
CA GLY A 643 57.22 11.78 55.63
C GLY A 643 55.68 11.58 55.78
N SER A 644 55.29 10.29 55.85
CA SER A 644 54.61 9.64 57.00
C SER A 644 53.10 9.83 57.36
N SER A 645 52.45 8.66 57.58
CA SER A 645 51.27 8.35 58.44
C SER A 645 49.85 8.76 58.00
N GLY A 646 48.80 7.94 58.21
CA GLY A 646 48.78 6.52 58.66
C GLY A 646 47.38 5.90 58.89
N ALA A 647 47.31 4.56 58.75
CA ALA A 647 46.36 3.55 59.32
C ALA A 647 44.86 3.89 59.52
N THR A 648 43.90 3.13 58.97
CA THR A 648 43.31 1.84 59.47
C THR A 648 42.05 1.51 58.61
N ARG A 649 41.34 0.36 58.61
CA ARG A 649 41.41 -1.05 59.13
C ARG A 649 40.45 -1.88 58.25
N SER A 650 40.85 -2.96 57.57
CA SER A 650 40.78 -4.38 57.99
C SER A 650 39.54 -4.85 58.80
N MET A 651 38.72 -5.72 58.20
CA MET A 651 38.40 -7.09 58.69
C MET A 651 37.82 -7.96 57.55
N ALA A 652 38.18 -9.25 57.50
CA ALA A 652 37.61 -10.22 56.55
C ALA A 652 37.78 -11.67 57.05
N ARG A 653 36.77 -12.52 56.77
CA ARG A 653 36.77 -14.03 56.83
C ARG A 653 36.80 -14.62 58.27
N PRO A 654 36.30 -15.87 58.53
CA PRO A 654 36.45 -17.08 57.69
C PRO A 654 35.32 -18.16 57.64
N TYR A 655 35.49 -19.14 56.72
CA TYR A 655 35.11 -20.59 56.76
C TYR A 655 33.61 -21.00 56.93
N ALA A 656 33.13 -22.20 56.54
CA ALA A 656 33.56 -23.25 55.59
C ALA A 656 32.43 -24.30 55.35
N ASP A 657 32.57 -25.09 54.27
CA ASP A 657 32.16 -26.50 54.00
C ASP A 657 30.99 -27.14 54.81
N VAL A 658 29.87 -27.59 54.21
CA VAL A 658 29.62 -28.74 53.28
C VAL A 658 29.29 -30.06 54.03
N THR A 659 28.54 -30.98 53.37
CA THR A 659 28.10 -32.37 53.74
C THR A 659 26.70 -32.46 54.41
N GLU A 660 25.77 -33.40 54.10
CA GLU A 660 25.67 -34.45 53.04
C GLU A 660 24.29 -35.20 53.05
N LEU A 661 23.94 -35.94 51.98
CA LEU A 661 23.05 -37.16 51.90
C LEU A 661 21.54 -37.01 52.26
N THR A 662 20.53 -37.81 51.84
CA THR A 662 20.33 -38.94 50.87
C THR A 662 18.83 -39.22 50.63
N ASP A 663 18.50 -39.72 49.43
CA ASP A 663 17.52 -40.76 49.04
C ASP A 663 16.13 -41.02 49.72
N GLU A 664 15.19 -41.33 48.81
CA GLU A 664 14.19 -42.42 48.80
C GLU A 664 12.74 -42.32 49.36
N ASN A 665 11.81 -42.61 48.42
CA ASN A 665 10.64 -43.51 48.47
C ASN A 665 9.32 -43.20 49.26
N ALA A 666 8.26 -43.08 48.43
CA ALA A 666 7.06 -43.95 48.44
C ALA A 666 5.89 -43.80 49.43
N SER A 667 4.71 -43.56 48.82
CA SER A 667 3.48 -44.42 48.87
C SER A 667 2.22 -44.05 49.70
N ALA A 668 1.16 -43.72 48.94
CA ALA A 668 -0.16 -44.39 48.89
C ALA A 668 -1.22 -44.28 50.02
N LYS A 669 -2.40 -43.70 49.65
CA LYS A 669 -3.76 -44.31 49.55
C LYS A 669 -4.83 -43.19 49.49
N ALA A 670 -5.72 -43.05 48.50
CA ALA A 670 -6.65 -43.97 47.80
C ALA A 670 -8.03 -44.14 48.48
N LEU A 671 -9.10 -43.61 47.86
CA LEU A 671 -10.54 -43.99 47.92
C LEU A 671 -11.35 -42.95 47.07
N ALA A 672 -12.40 -43.24 46.29
CA ALA A 672 -12.90 -44.43 45.58
C ALA A 672 -14.05 -44.02 44.61
N ALA A 673 -14.52 -44.96 43.75
CA ALA A 673 -15.68 -44.90 42.85
C ALA A 673 -15.51 -44.15 41.49
N VAL A 674 -16.02 -44.57 40.33
CA VAL A 674 -16.18 -45.87 39.61
C VAL A 674 -17.02 -45.54 38.36
N ALA A 675 -16.43 -45.78 37.17
CA ALA A 675 -17.03 -46.06 35.86
C ALA A 675 -18.23 -45.27 35.30
N ASP A 676 -18.04 -44.68 34.11
CA ASP A 676 -18.76 -45.15 32.91
C ASP A 676 -17.83 -45.09 31.68
N SER A 677 -18.16 -45.79 30.60
CA SER A 677 -17.36 -45.90 29.38
C SER A 677 -17.94 -45.09 28.22
N ALA A 678 -17.27 -44.01 27.85
CA ALA A 678 -17.42 -43.34 26.56
C ALA A 678 -16.03 -43.19 25.92
N LEU A 679 -15.96 -43.30 24.59
CA LEU A 679 -14.81 -42.79 23.84
C LEU A 679 -14.90 -41.26 23.90
N ASP A 680 -14.13 -40.66 24.80
CA ASP A 680 -14.14 -39.23 25.01
C ASP A 680 -13.45 -38.54 23.83
N HIS A 681 -14.13 -37.57 23.22
CA HIS A 681 -13.53 -36.74 22.19
C HIS A 681 -12.65 -35.70 22.89
N ALA A 682 -11.42 -36.11 23.25
CA ALA A 682 -10.44 -35.24 23.87
C ALA A 682 -10.26 -33.95 23.04
N PRO A 683 -10.13 -32.77 23.70
CA PRO A 683 -9.72 -31.54 23.04
C PRO A 683 -8.45 -31.73 22.22
N LEU A 684 -8.29 -30.93 21.16
CA LEU A 684 -6.99 -30.81 20.50
C LEU A 684 -5.99 -30.23 21.50
N PRO A 685 -4.86 -30.91 21.80
CA PRO A 685 -3.74 -30.24 22.46
C PRO A 685 -3.24 -29.15 21.53
N LEU A 686 -3.13 -27.93 22.06
CA LEU A 686 -2.68 -26.76 21.32
C LEU A 686 -1.27 -26.40 21.80
N ASP A 687 -0.30 -26.50 20.91
CA ASP A 687 1.07 -26.07 21.17
C ASP A 687 1.27 -24.71 20.50
N VAL A 688 1.59 -23.68 21.31
CA VAL A 688 1.78 -22.31 20.79
C VAL A 688 3.26 -22.10 20.53
N ALA A 689 3.62 -21.86 19.27
CA ALA A 689 4.99 -21.67 18.83
C ALA A 689 5.25 -20.16 18.70
N ILE A 690 6.20 -19.62 19.47
CA ILE A 690 6.53 -18.20 19.36
C ILE A 690 7.87 -18.11 18.61
N PRO A 691 7.90 -17.50 17.40
CA PRO A 691 9.14 -17.31 16.68
C PRO A 691 9.96 -16.21 17.37
N LEU A 692 11.14 -16.60 17.86
CA LEU A 692 12.00 -15.73 18.65
C LEU A 692 13.11 -15.20 17.74
N GLU A 693 12.98 -13.96 17.29
CA GLU A 693 13.99 -13.26 16.45
C GLU A 693 15.27 -12.87 17.22
N CYS A 694 15.63 -13.62 18.27
CA CYS A 694 16.75 -13.34 19.18
C CYS A 694 17.77 -14.50 19.24
N PRO A 695 18.42 -14.86 18.11
CA PRO A 695 19.40 -15.94 18.08
C PRO A 695 20.62 -15.59 18.97
N GLY A 696 20.88 -16.44 19.96
CA GLY A 696 22.00 -16.31 20.88
C GLY A 696 21.62 -16.13 22.36
N PHE A 697 20.35 -15.93 22.69
CA PHE A 697 19.86 -15.83 24.06
C PHE A 697 19.41 -17.18 24.62
N THR A 698 19.50 -17.36 25.94
CA THR A 698 18.79 -18.43 26.66
C THR A 698 17.41 -17.93 27.05
N VAL A 699 16.38 -18.75 26.84
CA VAL A 699 14.98 -18.35 26.99
C VAL A 699 14.24 -19.29 27.94
N TRP A 700 13.41 -18.70 28.80
CA TRP A 700 12.44 -19.35 29.68
C TRP A 700 11.04 -18.85 29.35
N ALA A 701 10.04 -19.67 29.64
CA ALA A 701 8.65 -19.22 29.61
C ALA A 701 7.88 -19.79 30.80
N TYR A 702 7.04 -18.93 31.37
CA TYR A 702 6.19 -19.24 32.51
C TYR A 702 4.74 -18.98 32.11
N ALA A 703 3.84 -19.85 32.54
CA ALA A 703 2.41 -19.65 32.41
C ALA A 703 1.74 -19.67 33.79
N ARG A 704 0.65 -18.91 33.94
CA ARG A 704 -0.27 -19.01 35.07
C ARG A 704 -1.71 -19.01 34.58
N GLU A 705 -2.56 -19.80 35.24
CA GLU A 705 -4.00 -19.84 35.02
C GLU A 705 -4.65 -18.55 35.55
N GLU A 706 -5.67 -18.02 34.88
CA GLU A 706 -6.37 -16.81 35.30
C GLU A 706 -6.92 -16.94 36.73
N GLY A 707 -6.58 -15.97 37.60
CA GLY A 707 -6.98 -15.98 39.00
C GLY A 707 -6.06 -16.78 39.93
N THR A 708 -4.95 -17.32 39.43
CA THR A 708 -3.88 -17.94 40.23
C THR A 708 -2.64 -17.02 40.38
N ASP A 709 -1.91 -17.19 41.48
CA ASP A 709 -0.60 -16.55 41.71
C ASP A 709 0.58 -17.52 41.44
N GLU A 710 0.30 -18.75 40.99
CA GLU A 710 1.28 -19.82 40.84
C GLU A 710 1.77 -19.91 39.38
N TRP A 711 3.02 -19.50 39.16
CA TRP A 711 3.67 -19.58 37.85
C TRP A 711 4.29 -20.95 37.62
N THR A 712 3.82 -21.65 36.59
CA THR A 712 4.39 -22.92 36.12
C THR A 712 5.41 -22.65 35.03
N CYS A 713 6.62 -23.21 35.17
CA CYS A 713 7.62 -23.18 34.11
C CYS A 713 7.19 -24.13 32.97
N ILE A 714 6.89 -23.58 31.80
CA ILE A 714 6.49 -24.32 30.60
C ILE A 714 7.63 -24.44 29.57
N LEU A 715 8.71 -23.68 29.76
CA LEU A 715 9.96 -23.78 29.02
C LEU A 715 11.14 -23.41 29.94
N ASP A 716 12.07 -24.34 30.14
CA ASP A 716 13.23 -24.13 31.00
C ASP A 716 14.55 -24.04 30.21
N GLY A 717 15.12 -22.84 30.14
CA GLY A 717 16.54 -22.61 29.83
C GLY A 717 17.00 -23.06 28.44
N VAL A 718 16.19 -22.87 27.39
CA VAL A 718 16.54 -23.29 26.03
C VAL A 718 17.31 -22.19 25.32
N ALA A 719 18.52 -22.51 24.82
CA ALA A 719 19.28 -21.63 23.94
C ALA A 719 18.54 -21.47 22.60
N SER A 720 18.10 -20.25 22.29
CA SER A 720 17.18 -19.93 21.19
C SER A 720 17.51 -20.65 19.88
N PRO A 721 16.71 -21.67 19.50
CA PRO A 721 16.44 -21.95 18.09
C PRO A 721 15.59 -20.78 17.56
N GLY A 722 15.44 -20.67 16.23
CA GLY A 722 14.62 -19.60 15.64
C GLY A 722 13.13 -19.64 16.02
N GLU A 723 12.68 -20.77 16.57
CA GLU A 723 11.31 -21.03 17.04
C GLU A 723 11.40 -21.79 18.35
N VAL A 724 10.51 -21.50 19.30
CA VAL A 724 10.34 -22.29 20.53
C VAL A 724 8.87 -22.65 20.73
N LEU A 725 8.63 -23.94 20.99
CA LEU A 725 7.32 -24.51 21.25
C LEU A 725 6.97 -24.36 22.74
N LEU A 726 5.84 -23.75 23.05
CA LEU A 726 5.25 -23.70 24.38
C LEU A 726 4.27 -24.85 24.54
N THR A 727 4.74 -25.96 25.14
CA THR A 727 3.94 -27.17 25.36
C THR A 727 3.27 -27.16 26.74
N GLY A 728 2.05 -27.68 26.83
CA GLY A 728 1.41 -28.00 28.12
C GLY A 728 0.52 -26.91 28.71
N LEU A 729 0.03 -25.97 27.89
CA LEU A 729 -1.08 -25.08 28.28
C LEU A 729 -2.34 -25.92 28.54
N ALA A 730 -3.03 -25.67 29.66
CA ALA A 730 -4.26 -26.38 30.00
C ALA A 730 -5.37 -26.02 29.00
N PRO A 731 -6.12 -27.00 28.45
CA PRO A 731 -7.29 -26.70 27.63
C PRO A 731 -8.40 -26.12 28.49
N ASP A 732 -9.15 -25.16 27.92
CA ASP A 732 -10.36 -24.53 28.49
C ASP A 732 -10.14 -23.49 29.60
N GLU A 733 -8.92 -22.97 29.78
CA GLU A 733 -8.63 -21.85 30.69
C GLU A 733 -7.80 -20.74 30.02
N ALA A 734 -8.02 -19.49 30.44
CA ALA A 734 -7.22 -18.35 30.02
C ALA A 734 -5.87 -18.38 30.77
N CYS A 735 -4.77 -18.40 30.02
CA CYS A 735 -3.41 -18.44 30.59
C CYS A 735 -2.68 -17.14 30.29
N GLN A 736 -2.12 -16.50 31.31
CA GLN A 736 -1.10 -15.47 31.11
C GLN A 736 0.25 -16.16 30.90
N VAL A 737 0.94 -15.79 29.83
CA VAL A 737 2.28 -16.29 29.49
C VAL A 737 3.28 -15.14 29.55
N GLU A 738 4.42 -15.39 30.20
CA GLU A 738 5.59 -14.51 30.20
C GLU A 738 6.80 -15.24 29.64
N ILE A 739 7.48 -14.61 28.68
CA ILE A 739 8.73 -15.11 28.07
C ILE A 739 9.87 -14.24 28.57
N TRP A 740 10.90 -14.88 29.12
CA TRP A 740 12.07 -14.24 29.70
C TRP A 740 13.33 -14.67 28.95
N ALA A 741 14.23 -13.73 28.67
CA ALA A 741 15.49 -13.99 27.96
C ALA A 741 16.70 -13.48 28.76
N ALA A 742 17.84 -14.16 28.63
CA ALA A 742 19.12 -13.74 29.19
C ALA A 742 20.29 -14.05 28.24
N ASP A 743 21.32 -13.22 28.26
CA ASP A 743 22.58 -13.48 27.56
C ASP A 743 23.32 -14.64 28.27
N PRO A 744 23.73 -15.71 27.55
CA PRO A 744 24.43 -16.85 28.14
C PRO A 744 25.81 -16.53 28.76
N GLU A 745 26.40 -15.36 28.52
CA GLU A 745 27.69 -14.92 29.08
C GLU A 745 27.55 -13.87 30.23
N ASP A 746 26.62 -14.10 31.17
CA ASP A 746 26.32 -13.30 32.39
C ASP A 746 25.30 -12.13 32.22
N GLY A 747 24.27 -12.28 31.38
CA GLY A 747 23.15 -11.31 31.31
C GLY A 747 22.12 -11.47 32.43
N GLU A 748 21.63 -10.35 32.99
CA GLU A 748 20.44 -10.35 33.85
C GLU A 748 19.18 -10.70 33.02
N PRO A 749 18.27 -11.58 33.50
CA PRO A 749 17.05 -11.91 32.77
C PRO A 749 16.14 -10.71 32.57
N PHE A 750 15.60 -10.55 31.36
CA PHE A 750 14.61 -9.53 31.03
C PHE A 750 13.36 -10.16 30.41
N LEU A 751 12.19 -9.59 30.71
CA LEU A 751 10.93 -9.96 30.09
C LEU A 751 10.99 -9.55 28.61
N LEU A 752 10.86 -10.53 27.73
CA LEU A 752 10.89 -10.37 26.27
C LEU A 752 9.48 -10.11 25.73
N GLN A 753 8.47 -10.80 26.26
CA GLN A 753 7.08 -10.68 25.84
C GLN A 753 6.15 -11.20 26.94
N ALA A 754 5.00 -10.55 27.11
CA ALA A 754 3.89 -11.04 27.92
C ALA A 754 2.59 -11.03 27.11
N GLY A 755 1.70 -11.98 27.37
CA GLY A 755 0.43 -12.07 26.67
C GLY A 755 -0.57 -12.99 27.35
N TRP A 756 -1.83 -12.88 26.93
CA TRP A 756 -2.91 -13.81 27.27
C TRP A 756 -3.18 -14.75 26.11
N ILE A 757 -3.41 -16.02 26.44
CA ILE A 757 -3.82 -17.07 25.51
C ILE A 757 -5.16 -17.60 25.99
N GLU A 758 -6.19 -17.43 25.16
CA GLU A 758 -7.57 -17.83 25.49
C GLU A 758 -8.10 -18.83 24.47
N GLN A 759 -8.77 -19.88 24.96
CA GLN A 759 -9.40 -20.91 24.15
C GLN A 759 -10.82 -21.18 24.62
N THR A 760 -11.76 -21.31 23.70
CA THR A 760 -13.13 -21.72 24.02
C THR A 760 -13.80 -22.53 22.91
N ALA A 761 -14.72 -23.42 23.29
CA ALA A 761 -15.55 -24.18 22.37
C ALA A 761 -16.88 -23.46 22.02
N GLU A 762 -17.28 -22.47 22.81
CA GLU A 762 -18.44 -21.61 22.51
C GLU A 762 -18.01 -20.41 21.65
N VAL A 763 -18.94 -19.74 20.98
CA VAL A 763 -18.60 -18.52 20.22
C VAL A 763 -18.47 -17.36 21.20
N PRO A 764 -17.31 -16.69 21.31
CA PRO A 764 -17.12 -15.56 22.22
C PRO A 764 -18.10 -14.41 21.91
N GLU A 765 -18.58 -13.70 22.93
CA GLU A 765 -19.56 -12.61 22.73
C GLU A 765 -18.96 -11.42 21.97
N ASP A 766 -17.66 -11.16 22.15
CA ASP A 766 -16.90 -10.07 21.53
C ASP A 766 -16.50 -10.34 20.07
N VAL A 767 -16.68 -11.56 19.54
CA VAL A 767 -16.60 -11.83 18.09
C VAL A 767 -17.61 -11.01 17.29
N PHE A 768 -18.71 -10.56 17.92
CA PHE A 768 -19.79 -9.83 17.25
C PHE A 768 -19.88 -8.33 17.57
N ASP A 769 -19.10 -7.80 18.51
CA ASP A 769 -19.26 -6.43 19.06
C ASP A 769 -18.02 -5.53 18.86
N LEU A 770 -17.23 -5.81 17.82
CA LEU A 770 -16.06 -5.01 17.42
C LEU A 770 -16.39 -4.05 16.25
N ASP A 771 -17.16 -3.00 16.55
CA ASP A 771 -17.29 -1.81 15.69
C ASP A 771 -16.36 -0.69 16.20
N SER A 772 -15.05 -0.99 16.29
CA SER A 772 -14.01 -0.06 16.77
C SER A 772 -12.83 0.05 15.80
N THR A 773 -12.43 1.28 15.52
CA THR A 773 -11.43 1.63 14.49
C THR A 773 -9.99 1.68 15.03
N GLU A 774 -9.66 0.88 16.03
CA GLU A 774 -8.36 0.91 16.73
C GLU A 774 -7.49 -0.30 16.35
N ALA A 775 -6.99 -0.27 15.11
CA ALA A 775 -5.81 -1.03 14.73
C ALA A 775 -4.55 -0.20 15.05
N GLU A 776 -4.17 -0.14 16.33
CA GLU A 776 -2.85 0.40 16.71
C GLU A 776 -1.78 -0.62 16.34
N SER A 777 -0.88 -0.25 15.43
CA SER A 777 0.22 -1.09 15.00
C SER A 777 1.37 -1.03 16.00
N THR A 778 1.50 -2.04 16.86
CA THR A 778 2.73 -2.24 17.64
C THR A 778 3.88 -2.68 16.72
N PRO A 779 5.11 -2.12 16.88
CA PRO A 779 6.21 -2.42 15.98
C PRO A 779 7.03 -3.65 16.44
N GLY A 780 7.07 -4.68 15.59
CA GLY A 780 8.27 -5.51 15.43
C GLY A 780 8.54 -6.58 16.49
N VAL A 781 7.56 -7.45 16.75
CA VAL A 781 7.79 -8.79 17.33
C VAL A 781 7.18 -9.83 16.39
N GLY A 782 7.74 -11.04 16.34
CA GLY A 782 7.40 -12.08 15.36
C GLY A 782 5.93 -12.48 15.35
N ILE A 783 5.43 -12.84 14.16
CA ILE A 783 4.05 -13.33 13.92
C ILE A 783 3.88 -14.65 14.68
N PRO A 784 3.01 -14.76 15.71
CA PRO A 784 2.89 -16.00 16.48
C PRO A 784 2.46 -17.18 15.60
N LEU A 785 3.05 -18.34 15.83
CA LEU A 785 2.75 -19.59 15.14
C LEU A 785 1.90 -20.49 16.06
N VAL A 786 0.95 -21.22 15.51
CA VAL A 786 0.11 -22.15 16.27
C VAL A 786 0.25 -23.55 15.68
N GLY A 787 0.85 -24.44 16.45
CA GLY A 787 0.97 -25.86 16.16
C GLY A 787 -0.28 -26.61 16.63
N ILE A 788 -0.83 -27.42 15.73
CA ILE A 788 -1.96 -28.29 16.02
C ILE A 788 -1.54 -29.72 15.73
N ALA A 789 -1.42 -30.52 16.78
CA ALA A 789 -1.18 -31.94 16.64
C ALA A 789 -2.45 -32.62 16.08
N VAL A 790 -2.32 -33.30 14.94
CA VAL A 790 -3.42 -34.08 14.35
C VAL A 790 -3.62 -35.35 15.18
N PRO A 791 -4.78 -35.54 15.86
CA PRO A 791 -5.07 -36.73 16.64
C PRO A 791 -5.00 -38.01 15.80
N ASP A 792 -4.77 -39.15 16.47
CA ASP A 792 -4.75 -40.49 15.89
C ASP A 792 -6.10 -40.86 15.26
N THR A 793 -6.30 -40.40 14.03
CA THR A 793 -7.48 -40.61 13.19
C THR A 793 -7.06 -41.33 11.91
N CYS A 794 -7.90 -42.24 11.43
CA CYS A 794 -7.51 -43.20 10.39
C CYS A 794 -7.46 -42.62 8.96
N ASP A 795 -7.85 -41.36 8.76
CA ASP A 795 -7.95 -40.71 7.45
C ASP A 795 -7.20 -39.36 7.48
N PRO A 796 -6.45 -38.99 6.43
CA PRO A 796 -5.70 -37.73 6.39
C PRO A 796 -6.62 -36.52 6.25
N MET A 797 -6.42 -35.51 7.11
CA MET A 797 -7.32 -34.36 7.26
C MET A 797 -6.76 -33.06 6.67
N THR A 798 -7.65 -32.12 6.35
CA THR A 798 -7.28 -30.74 5.98
C THR A 798 -7.87 -29.77 7.00
N LEU A 799 -7.00 -29.03 7.67
CA LEU A 799 -7.35 -28.04 8.68
C LEU A 799 -7.42 -26.64 8.05
N ARG A 800 -8.26 -25.77 8.62
CA ARG A 800 -8.43 -24.38 8.19
C ARG A 800 -8.40 -23.43 9.38
N LEU A 801 -7.59 -22.38 9.26
CA LEU A 801 -7.69 -21.16 10.06
C LEU A 801 -8.71 -20.23 9.39
N VAL A 802 -9.75 -19.82 10.12
CA VAL A 802 -10.85 -19.02 9.59
C VAL A 802 -11.04 -17.78 10.45
N SER A 803 -10.98 -16.60 9.81
CA SER A 803 -11.46 -15.34 10.39
C SER A 803 -12.98 -15.24 10.21
N PRO A 804 -13.74 -14.73 11.21
CA PRO A 804 -15.16 -14.39 11.04
C PRO A 804 -15.42 -13.46 9.86
N TRP A 805 -14.43 -12.61 9.53
CA TRP A 805 -14.55 -11.45 8.65
C TRP A 805 -13.98 -11.71 7.25
N GLU A 806 -12.82 -12.37 7.18
CA GLU A 806 -12.08 -12.60 5.93
C GLU A 806 -12.28 -14.02 5.38
N GLY A 807 -12.95 -14.90 6.13
CA GLY A 807 -13.13 -16.30 5.77
C GLY A 807 -11.87 -17.13 6.02
N THR A 808 -11.63 -18.15 5.18
CA THR A 808 -10.45 -19.02 5.34
C THR A 808 -9.16 -18.24 5.05
N LEU A 809 -8.40 -17.93 6.10
CA LEU A 809 -7.10 -17.25 6.03
C LEU A 809 -6.01 -18.20 5.51
N GLN A 810 -5.96 -19.39 6.11
CA GLN A 810 -4.96 -20.42 5.80
C GLN A 810 -5.62 -21.80 5.75
N THR A 811 -5.01 -22.69 4.97
CA THR A 811 -5.43 -24.10 4.84
C THR A 811 -4.18 -24.93 4.80
N ALA A 812 -4.12 -25.96 5.64
CA ALA A 812 -2.96 -26.84 5.74
C ALA A 812 -3.38 -28.31 5.77
N GLY A 813 -2.57 -29.16 5.12
CA GLY A 813 -2.84 -30.57 4.88
C GLY A 813 -2.77 -30.95 3.39
N PRO A 814 -3.07 -32.22 3.03
CA PRO A 814 -3.51 -33.29 3.92
C PRO A 814 -2.44 -33.68 4.94
N ALA A 815 -2.82 -33.72 6.22
CA ALA A 815 -1.97 -34.11 7.34
C ALA A 815 -2.42 -35.48 7.88
N GLU A 816 -1.46 -36.35 8.18
CA GLU A 816 -1.70 -37.68 8.74
C GLU A 816 -1.66 -37.66 10.27
N ALA A 817 -2.16 -38.72 10.91
CA ALA A 817 -2.10 -38.91 12.36
C ALA A 817 -0.67 -38.68 12.91
N GLY A 818 -0.55 -37.86 13.95
CA GLY A 818 0.73 -37.52 14.56
C GLY A 818 1.59 -36.52 13.78
N MET A 819 1.09 -35.95 12.67
CA MET A 819 1.69 -34.74 12.10
C MET A 819 1.28 -33.49 12.88
N GLU A 820 2.22 -32.56 13.02
CA GLU A 820 1.95 -31.21 13.53
C GLU A 820 1.63 -30.28 12.34
N VAL A 821 0.58 -29.47 12.47
CA VAL A 821 0.15 -28.51 11.46
C VAL A 821 0.27 -27.10 12.03
N VAL A 822 1.13 -26.29 11.41
CA VAL A 822 1.43 -24.93 11.87
C VAL A 822 0.66 -23.89 11.06
N PHE A 823 0.06 -22.92 11.76
CA PHE A 823 -0.60 -21.74 11.20
C PHE A 823 0.08 -20.44 11.68
N GLU A 824 0.24 -19.46 10.78
CA GLU A 824 0.66 -18.09 11.14
C GLU A 824 -0.55 -17.28 11.65
N LEU A 825 -0.54 -16.83 12.90
CA LEU A 825 -1.57 -15.94 13.43
C LEU A 825 -1.24 -14.47 13.13
N PRO A 826 -2.13 -13.70 12.47
CA PRO A 826 -1.98 -12.25 12.33
C PRO A 826 -1.70 -11.56 13.67
N ALA A 827 -0.80 -10.57 13.68
CA ALA A 827 -0.40 -9.82 14.87
C ALA A 827 -1.49 -8.84 15.35
N CYS A 828 -2.60 -9.38 15.84
CA CYS A 828 -3.81 -8.65 16.24
C CYS A 828 -4.54 -9.39 17.38
N ASN A 829 -5.14 -8.66 18.33
CA ASN A 829 -5.94 -9.20 19.43
C ASN A 829 -7.34 -9.68 18.96
N PHE A 830 -7.39 -10.63 18.02
CA PHE A 830 -8.62 -11.16 17.44
C PHE A 830 -8.82 -12.65 17.73
N TRP A 831 -10.10 -13.06 17.67
CA TRP A 831 -10.52 -14.46 17.73
C TRP A 831 -10.47 -15.13 16.36
N PHE A 832 -9.88 -16.33 16.32
CA PHE A 832 -9.79 -17.17 15.13
C PHE A 832 -10.51 -18.50 15.34
N TRP A 833 -11.25 -18.95 14.34
CA TRP A 833 -11.90 -20.26 14.35
C TRP A 833 -11.03 -21.31 13.66
N ILE A 834 -10.87 -22.46 14.29
CA ILE A 834 -10.07 -23.56 13.78
C ILE A 834 -10.93 -24.82 13.69
N GLY A 835 -10.96 -25.44 12.51
CA GLY A 835 -11.73 -26.66 12.30
C GLY A 835 -11.41 -27.44 11.02
N GLU A 836 -12.01 -28.62 10.93
CA GLU A 836 -11.81 -29.59 9.86
C GLU A 836 -12.63 -29.25 8.59
N ALA A 837 -12.06 -29.49 7.41
CA ALA A 837 -12.73 -29.24 6.13
C ALA A 837 -13.42 -30.46 5.49
N SER A 838 -13.34 -31.66 6.08
CA SER A 838 -13.83 -32.91 5.48
C SER A 838 -15.29 -33.24 5.85
N GLY A 839 -16.07 -33.70 4.87
CA GLY A 839 -17.47 -34.09 5.08
C GLY A 839 -17.69 -35.49 5.69
N HIS A 840 -16.67 -36.11 6.30
CA HIS A 840 -16.68 -37.54 6.66
C HIS A 840 -16.50 -37.79 8.18
N GLY A 841 -17.63 -37.98 8.87
CA GLY A 841 -17.75 -38.94 9.98
C GLY A 841 -17.18 -38.55 11.34
N THR A 842 -15.88 -38.30 11.46
CA THR A 842 -15.18 -38.13 12.74
C THR A 842 -14.97 -36.67 13.11
N ARG A 843 -16.04 -36.01 13.57
CA ARG A 843 -15.97 -34.62 14.07
C ARG A 843 -14.98 -34.48 15.21
N MET A 844 -13.98 -33.64 15.02
CA MET A 844 -13.36 -32.88 16.11
C MET A 844 -14.35 -31.80 16.58
N GLN A 845 -14.24 -31.37 17.84
CA GLN A 845 -14.88 -30.16 18.33
C GLN A 845 -14.03 -28.97 17.85
N PRO A 846 -14.50 -28.13 16.91
CA PRO A 846 -13.75 -26.94 16.50
C PRO A 846 -13.72 -25.92 17.64
N ARG A 847 -12.69 -25.07 17.69
CA ARG A 847 -12.47 -24.12 18.78
C ARG A 847 -12.17 -22.71 18.27
N TRP A 848 -12.42 -21.75 19.16
CA TRP A 848 -11.98 -20.37 19.04
C TRP A 848 -10.70 -20.17 19.84
N LEU A 849 -9.75 -19.44 19.25
CA LEU A 849 -8.45 -19.10 19.83
C LEU A 849 -8.22 -17.59 19.74
N ARG A 850 -7.76 -16.97 20.82
CA ARG A 850 -7.28 -15.58 20.87
C ARG A 850 -5.88 -15.55 21.47
N TYR A 851 -5.04 -14.70 20.89
CA TYR A 851 -3.76 -14.31 21.44
C TYR A 851 -3.78 -12.79 21.62
N GLU A 852 -3.53 -12.32 22.84
CA GLU A 852 -3.53 -10.90 23.18
C GLU A 852 -2.18 -10.51 23.78
N VAL A 853 -1.51 -9.54 23.15
CA VAL A 853 -0.24 -8.99 23.68
C VAL A 853 -0.57 -7.97 24.76
N VAL A 854 0.08 -8.09 25.91
CA VAL A 854 0.01 -7.10 26.99
C VAL A 854 1.17 -6.12 26.82
N GLU A 855 0.90 -4.81 26.92
CA GLU A 855 1.92 -3.73 26.87
C GLU A 855 2.93 -3.78 28.03
#